data_AF-A0A3N5FSL3-F1
#
_entry.id   AF-A0A3N5FSL3-F1
#
_cell.length_a   1.000
_cell.length_b   1.000
_cell.length_c   1.000
_cell.angle_alpha   90.00
_cell.angle_beta   90.00
_cell.angle_gamma   90.00
#
_symmetry.space_group_name_H-M   'P 1'
#
loop_
_entity.id
_entity.type
_entity.pdbx_description
1 polymer ?
#
loop_
_entity_poly.entity_id
_entity_poly.type
_entity_poly.pdbx_seq_one_letter_code
_entity_poly.pdbx_strand_id
1 'polypeptide(L)'
;MRPWKCIEYNTIDAITFTQVLYTTTHLFDSARSIVSRRSRDAFVAEMRVAFGDEEHAAQIYDAAAGVAANTDALVLRHSPIFRGPDLAVIPLEDRPTNVARFVMRTGTTGALVLPPNLQQLFGNQDYCECAHGASLYGAAAYLADLLQMLDRTPRSNGKTALQVILQGRPDLAEVDLTADNTDITLQYIDLLLEILEQPDWEAGLGFRVLRGGTPQNPNNDFDAQLDRGVVPEALADDIATYGLTLSEERTADRAADVQDSAGRTLNSWVIRDRQHGLKLRLVGAVYGAYRMLAFPQSVAGMPKGYRPWPTRLSAVARGTSSARFPWSLPFDVNRDEANEWLKWLGATREDLLLALTTAGRWTNVEAACEHLNLNPAMRTVLTTAPNMEHPDYQDWGFPSASVGAEGIVDPIAGMAGTLSGGMINWTGPQTRRADQPVWHALLKIVSLLRSRSRLAHRELLNVLEMRFVRAGGPRYEVTGAECDSGLMRLELMDEALARRIHLFVRLWRLLGWSLMDVDAAINTRSAFTSGANNAITLSPDCLLFIGNIARLSARTRVPVAICMDFFSRSTLDTTSYWNHDGAQPTRTLSRYEIWFDNSALGRPRLAEFHLNAARTALTSLTVPTDGLPKARISDHATYVAAALGMPESELSALLPVGILLLASMEVTAATTSGPIRIGDAATVDVEVLVGSLSSGASFALTIQDSADGATFQNVTAASLSGANPWPITSATALLSRFTYSGGKPYLSLSIAPTAGTNPSLWSTVRALQTAGQVSDELALANLTTLCKYGILRRLIGKPMAEVLTLLELSGLDPFAATAGPDVALELLDARDALAVLGVSIAETDRLLRGPDDAAAGTLEKQAGALLSTARSANLSILTESTVVLDQRSVLLSKILTDFGWENGRVADVLSAIHLGLNWGDYVAPLAVLPAGVNLPGSITYDQTLRQLT
;
A
#
# COMPACT_ATOMS: atom_id res chain seq x y z
N MET A 1 29.85 -1.68 -67.51
CA MET A 1 30.94 -2.05 -66.58
C MET A 1 32.28 -2.00 -67.30
N ARG A 2 33.10 -0.99 -67.04
CA ARG A 2 34.55 -0.97 -67.32
C ARG A 2 35.23 -0.57 -66.00
N PRO A 3 36.18 -1.36 -65.46
CA PRO A 3 36.75 -1.10 -64.14
C PRO A 3 37.96 -0.15 -64.22
N TRP A 4 38.09 0.67 -63.17
CA TRP A 4 39.36 1.04 -62.52
C TRP A 4 40.55 1.39 -63.43
N LYS A 5 40.63 2.64 -63.88
CA LYS A 5 41.86 3.28 -64.41
C LYS A 5 42.18 4.51 -63.57
N CYS A 6 42.72 4.33 -62.36
CA CYS A 6 43.28 5.45 -61.56
C CYS A 6 44.32 5.02 -60.51
N ILE A 7 44.85 3.80 -60.57
CA ILE A 7 45.99 3.39 -59.73
C ILE A 7 47.07 2.83 -60.67
N GLU A 8 47.89 3.72 -61.23
CA GLU A 8 49.17 3.30 -61.82
C GLU A 8 50.19 3.21 -60.70
N TYR A 9 50.26 2.04 -60.05
CA TYR A 9 51.49 1.57 -59.43
C TYR A 9 51.98 0.40 -60.26
N ASN A 10 53.18 0.55 -60.84
CA ASN A 10 53.89 -0.52 -61.51
C ASN A 10 54.10 -1.67 -60.52
N THR A 11 53.47 -2.82 -60.80
CA THR A 11 53.87 -4.23 -60.51
C THR A 11 52.75 -5.18 -60.04
N ILE A 12 51.46 -4.84 -60.13
CA ILE A 12 50.39 -5.85 -60.00
C ILE A 12 49.32 -5.63 -61.07
N ASP A 13 49.07 -6.64 -61.89
CA ASP A 13 47.98 -6.64 -62.88
C ASP A 13 46.65 -6.26 -62.20
N ALA A 14 46.04 -5.16 -62.62
CA ALA A 14 44.77 -4.67 -62.05
C ALA A 14 43.64 -5.72 -62.12
N ILE A 15 43.77 -6.70 -63.02
CA ILE A 15 42.84 -7.82 -63.19
C ILE A 15 42.97 -8.83 -62.05
N THR A 16 44.19 -9.21 -61.64
CA THR A 16 44.43 -10.14 -60.52
C THR A 16 44.11 -9.49 -59.17
N PHE A 17 44.34 -8.19 -59.00
CA PHE A 17 43.96 -7.44 -57.79
C PHE A 17 42.44 -7.46 -57.53
N THR A 18 41.65 -7.18 -58.56
CA THR A 18 40.17 -7.20 -58.48
C THR A 18 39.66 -8.63 -58.26
N GLN A 19 40.29 -9.62 -58.90
CA GLN A 19 39.96 -11.02 -58.69
C GLN A 19 40.28 -11.48 -57.27
N VAL A 20 41.42 -11.13 -56.68
CA VAL A 20 41.80 -11.55 -55.32
C VAL A 20 40.88 -10.93 -54.26
N LEU A 21 40.56 -9.64 -54.34
CA LEU A 21 39.61 -9.01 -53.41
C LEU A 21 38.19 -9.58 -53.55
N TYR A 22 37.75 -9.87 -54.78
CA TYR A 22 36.41 -10.38 -55.05
C TYR A 22 36.25 -11.88 -54.75
N THR A 23 37.26 -12.72 -55.02
CA THR A 23 37.21 -14.18 -54.82
C THR A 23 37.49 -14.62 -53.38
N THR A 24 38.24 -13.83 -52.60
CA THR A 24 38.64 -14.25 -51.23
C THR A 24 37.60 -13.87 -50.18
N THR A 25 36.79 -12.82 -50.39
CA THR A 25 35.85 -12.34 -49.35
C THR A 25 34.50 -11.82 -49.85
N HIS A 26 34.29 -11.56 -51.15
CA HIS A 26 33.11 -10.83 -51.68
C HIS A 26 32.81 -9.47 -50.98
N LEU A 27 33.72 -8.98 -50.13
CA LEU A 27 33.44 -7.91 -49.18
C LEU A 27 33.93 -6.53 -49.64
N PHE A 28 34.75 -6.44 -50.68
CA PHE A 28 35.31 -5.18 -51.15
C PHE A 28 35.05 -4.99 -52.65
N ASP A 29 34.25 -3.99 -52.99
CA ASP A 29 33.84 -3.64 -54.35
C ASP A 29 34.43 -2.31 -54.84
N SER A 30 35.00 -1.53 -53.92
CA SER A 30 35.53 -0.18 -54.17
C SER A 30 36.60 0.26 -53.15
N ALA A 31 37.44 1.23 -53.52
CA ALA A 31 38.41 1.86 -52.60
C ALA A 31 37.70 2.46 -51.37
N ARG A 32 36.48 3.01 -51.57
CA ARG A 32 35.63 3.45 -50.46
C ARG A 32 35.21 2.30 -49.56
N SER A 33 34.89 1.12 -50.11
CA SER A 33 34.53 -0.06 -49.29
C SER A 33 35.69 -0.56 -48.43
N ILE A 34 36.94 -0.44 -48.89
CA ILE A 34 38.13 -0.82 -48.12
C ILE A 34 38.26 0.07 -46.87
N VAL A 35 38.20 1.39 -47.07
CA VAL A 35 38.35 2.39 -46.01
C VAL A 35 37.14 2.43 -45.08
N SER A 36 35.94 2.19 -45.60
CA SER A 36 34.71 2.26 -44.80
C SER A 36 34.41 0.97 -44.02
N ARG A 37 34.84 -0.21 -44.48
CA ARG A 37 34.52 -1.49 -43.81
C ARG A 37 35.60 -2.00 -42.86
N ARG A 38 36.84 -1.49 -42.94
CA ARG A 38 37.96 -1.94 -42.10
C ARG A 38 38.84 -0.77 -41.64
N SER A 39 39.32 -0.86 -40.40
CA SER A 39 40.47 -0.05 -39.97
C SER A 39 41.74 -0.53 -40.68
N ARG A 40 42.73 0.35 -40.78
CA ARG A 40 44.03 0.05 -41.39
C ARG A 40 44.64 -1.24 -40.82
N ASP A 41 44.69 -1.37 -39.50
CA ASP A 41 45.28 -2.52 -38.82
C ASP A 41 44.50 -3.81 -39.07
N ALA A 42 43.16 -3.75 -39.06
CA ALA A 42 42.32 -4.92 -39.32
C ALA A 42 42.44 -5.38 -40.79
N PHE A 43 42.52 -4.44 -41.73
CA PHE A 43 42.70 -4.75 -43.14
C PHE A 43 44.06 -5.42 -43.40
N VAL A 44 45.13 -4.87 -42.82
CA VAL A 44 46.47 -5.44 -42.92
C VAL A 44 46.51 -6.85 -42.31
N ALA A 45 45.92 -7.04 -41.13
CA ALA A 45 45.88 -8.35 -40.47
C ALA A 45 45.11 -9.43 -41.28
N GLU A 46 43.99 -9.05 -41.91
CA GLU A 46 43.14 -9.96 -42.70
C GLU A 46 43.78 -10.29 -44.05
N MET A 47 44.45 -9.32 -44.68
CA MET A 47 44.91 -9.42 -46.06
C MET A 47 46.41 -9.69 -46.20
N ARG A 48 47.18 -9.74 -45.11
CA ARG A 48 48.62 -10.05 -45.13
C ARG A 48 48.95 -11.36 -45.84
N VAL A 49 48.08 -12.38 -45.72
CA VAL A 49 48.29 -13.70 -46.35
C VAL A 49 47.95 -13.66 -47.84
N ALA A 50 46.93 -12.87 -48.22
CA ALA A 50 46.48 -12.75 -49.60
C ALA A 50 47.41 -11.87 -50.46
N PHE A 51 48.04 -10.86 -49.87
CA PHE A 51 48.97 -9.96 -50.56
C PHE A 51 50.46 -10.26 -50.30
N GLY A 52 50.77 -11.34 -49.59
CA GLY A 52 52.14 -11.83 -49.37
C GLY A 52 52.90 -11.10 -48.25
N ASP A 53 52.68 -9.80 -48.04
CA ASP A 53 53.34 -8.97 -47.02
C ASP A 53 52.40 -7.97 -46.35
N GLU A 54 52.69 -7.62 -45.09
CA GLU A 54 51.97 -6.58 -44.33
C GLU A 54 52.17 -5.17 -44.93
N GLU A 55 53.37 -4.89 -45.45
CA GLU A 55 53.70 -3.57 -46.01
C GLU A 55 52.90 -3.27 -47.30
N HIS A 56 52.75 -4.28 -48.17
CA HIS A 56 51.95 -4.15 -49.38
C HIS A 56 50.45 -3.94 -49.07
N ALA A 57 49.91 -4.68 -48.09
CA ALA A 57 48.52 -4.49 -47.65
C ALA A 57 48.31 -3.08 -47.06
N ALA A 58 49.28 -2.55 -46.33
CA ALA A 58 49.23 -1.21 -45.75
C ALA A 58 49.25 -0.12 -46.83
N GLN A 59 50.13 -0.24 -47.84
CA GLN A 59 50.19 0.69 -48.97
C GLN A 59 48.89 0.71 -49.79
N ILE A 60 48.27 -0.45 -49.98
CA ILE A 60 46.96 -0.55 -50.66
C ILE A 60 45.88 0.18 -49.87
N TYR A 61 45.86 0.04 -48.55
CA TYR A 61 44.92 0.77 -47.69
C TYR A 61 45.13 2.28 -47.79
N ASP A 62 46.38 2.74 -47.73
CA ASP A 62 46.72 4.16 -47.78
C ASP A 62 46.38 4.78 -49.16
N ALA A 63 46.61 4.03 -50.25
CA ALA A 63 46.17 4.42 -51.60
C ALA A 63 44.64 4.50 -51.72
N ALA A 64 43.92 3.52 -51.16
CA ALA A 64 42.47 3.52 -51.13
C ALA A 64 41.91 4.69 -50.29
N ALA A 65 42.54 5.01 -49.17
CA ALA A 65 42.23 6.18 -48.34
C ALA A 65 42.43 7.49 -49.10
N GLY A 66 43.53 7.63 -49.85
CA GLY A 66 43.78 8.79 -50.70
C GLY A 66 42.72 8.96 -51.81
N VAL A 67 42.31 7.87 -52.47
CA VAL A 67 41.25 7.91 -53.51
C VAL A 67 39.89 8.25 -52.90
N ALA A 68 39.53 7.66 -51.76
CA ALA A 68 38.28 7.96 -51.06
C ALA A 68 38.21 9.42 -50.60
N ALA A 69 39.28 9.91 -49.96
CA ALA A 69 39.37 11.30 -49.48
C ALA A 69 39.32 12.32 -50.63
N ASN A 70 39.99 12.05 -51.75
CA ASN A 70 39.92 12.91 -52.93
C ASN A 70 38.52 12.92 -53.55
N THR A 71 37.84 11.77 -53.57
CA THR A 71 36.46 11.67 -54.06
C THR A 71 35.51 12.43 -53.15
N ASP A 72 35.64 12.30 -51.83
CA ASP A 72 34.85 13.05 -50.85
C ASP A 72 35.12 14.56 -50.96
N ALA A 73 36.38 14.99 -51.11
CA ALA A 73 36.73 16.38 -51.31
C ALA A 73 36.16 16.97 -52.61
N LEU A 74 36.14 16.19 -53.70
CA LEU A 74 35.51 16.58 -54.97
C LEU A 74 34.00 16.73 -54.80
N VAL A 75 33.34 15.79 -54.12
CA VAL A 75 31.90 15.84 -53.83
C VAL A 75 31.58 17.04 -52.93
N LEU A 76 32.33 17.26 -51.85
CA LEU A 76 32.15 18.40 -50.94
C LEU A 76 32.35 19.74 -51.66
N ARG A 77 33.33 19.85 -52.57
CA ARG A 77 33.65 21.10 -53.29
C ARG A 77 32.67 21.43 -54.41
N HIS A 78 32.17 20.41 -55.10
CA HIS A 78 31.40 20.58 -56.33
C HIS A 78 29.93 20.22 -56.21
N SER A 79 29.49 19.58 -55.12
CA SER A 79 28.07 19.31 -54.88
C SER A 79 27.38 20.56 -54.34
N PRO A 80 26.33 21.06 -55.02
CA PRO A 80 25.41 22.06 -54.51
C PRO A 80 24.95 21.81 -53.07
N ILE A 81 24.84 20.55 -52.62
CA ILE A 81 24.40 20.15 -51.27
C ILE A 81 25.28 20.75 -50.15
N PHE A 82 26.57 21.02 -50.42
CA PHE A 82 27.51 21.56 -49.44
C PHE A 82 27.87 23.04 -49.69
N ARG A 83 27.32 23.65 -50.74
CA ARG A 83 27.45 25.09 -50.97
C ARG A 83 26.29 25.78 -50.27
N GLY A 84 26.58 26.68 -49.33
CA GLY A 84 25.55 27.54 -48.75
C GLY A 84 24.83 28.36 -49.84
N PRO A 85 23.65 28.93 -49.55
CA PRO A 85 22.94 29.76 -50.52
C PRO A 85 23.88 30.88 -50.98
N ASP A 86 24.07 31.01 -52.30
CA ASP A 86 24.76 32.16 -52.86
C ASP A 86 24.02 33.41 -52.36
N LEU A 87 24.68 34.22 -51.53
CA LEU A 87 24.19 35.54 -51.14
C LEU A 87 24.00 36.34 -52.44
N ALA A 88 22.75 36.56 -52.82
CA ALA A 88 22.38 37.25 -54.07
C ALA A 88 22.86 38.73 -54.16
N VAL A 89 23.68 39.20 -53.22
CA VAL A 89 24.11 40.60 -53.09
C VAL A 89 25.60 40.80 -53.41
N ILE A 90 26.36 39.76 -53.75
CA ILE A 90 27.73 39.93 -54.25
C ILE A 90 27.83 39.35 -55.67
N PRO A 91 27.98 40.18 -56.72
CA PRO A 91 28.33 39.67 -58.03
C PRO A 91 29.76 39.13 -57.95
N LEU A 92 29.89 37.80 -57.88
CA LEU A 92 31.17 37.14 -58.12
C LEU A 92 31.50 37.30 -59.62
N GLU A 93 32.18 38.40 -59.96
CA GLU A 93 33.00 38.51 -61.16
C GLU A 93 34.16 37.51 -61.05
N ASP A 94 33.87 36.26 -61.40
CA ASP A 94 34.83 35.35 -62.05
C ASP A 94 34.09 34.07 -62.47
N ARG A 95 33.27 34.20 -63.52
CA ARG A 95 32.94 33.04 -64.36
C ARG A 95 33.97 32.98 -65.47
N PRO A 96 34.96 32.06 -65.44
CA PRO A 96 35.72 31.78 -66.65
C PRO A 96 34.76 31.15 -67.67
N THR A 97 34.36 31.93 -68.66
CA THR A 97 33.63 31.53 -69.88
C THR A 97 34.44 30.62 -70.81
N ASN A 98 35.44 29.91 -70.29
CA ASN A 98 36.23 28.96 -71.06
C ASN A 98 35.81 27.53 -70.72
N VAL A 99 34.69 27.11 -71.31
CA VAL A 99 34.51 25.70 -71.61
C VAL A 99 35.65 25.35 -72.57
N ALA A 100 36.71 24.73 -72.05
CA ALA A 100 37.80 24.23 -72.85
C ALA A 100 37.21 23.23 -73.85
N ARG A 101 37.03 23.71 -75.07
CA ARG A 101 36.70 22.93 -76.26
C ARG A 101 37.86 21.98 -76.47
N PHE A 102 37.78 20.79 -75.87
CA PHE A 102 38.70 19.70 -76.16
C PHE A 102 38.61 19.40 -77.65
N VAL A 103 39.60 19.88 -78.40
CA VAL A 103 39.81 19.50 -79.80
C VAL A 103 40.19 18.02 -79.80
N MET A 104 39.21 17.16 -80.00
CA MET A 104 39.46 15.76 -80.35
C MET A 104 40.14 15.72 -81.71
N ARG A 105 41.41 15.31 -81.68
CA ARG A 105 42.11 14.80 -82.85
C ARG A 105 41.33 13.58 -83.35
N THR A 106 40.82 13.70 -84.57
CA THR A 106 40.06 12.70 -85.32
C THR A 106 40.70 11.31 -85.27
N GLY A 107 39.94 10.33 -84.77
CA GLY A 107 40.28 8.92 -84.82
C GLY A 107 39.23 8.05 -84.13
N THR A 108 38.39 7.39 -84.94
CA THR A 108 37.45 6.30 -84.61
C THR A 108 36.15 6.64 -83.84
N THR A 109 35.03 6.33 -84.49
CA THR A 109 33.65 6.35 -84.00
C THR A 109 33.44 5.37 -82.84
N GLY A 110 33.35 5.92 -81.62
CA GLY A 110 32.74 5.29 -80.46
C GLY A 110 32.02 6.38 -79.66
N ALA A 111 30.73 6.22 -79.41
CA ALA A 111 29.93 7.20 -78.67
C ALA A 111 30.61 7.54 -77.33
N LEU A 112 31.01 8.81 -77.14
CA LEU A 112 31.43 9.28 -75.84
C LEU A 112 30.21 9.30 -74.92
N VAL A 113 30.10 8.28 -74.08
CA VAL A 113 29.28 8.36 -72.87
C VAL A 113 30.00 9.32 -71.93
N LEU A 114 29.56 10.58 -71.91
CA LEU A 114 29.93 11.52 -70.85
C LEU A 114 29.56 10.86 -69.50
N PRO A 115 30.45 10.88 -68.49
CA PRO A 115 30.09 10.40 -67.16
C PRO A 115 28.85 11.17 -66.68
N PRO A 116 27.87 10.48 -66.05
CA PRO A 116 26.63 11.12 -65.63
C PRO A 116 26.93 12.30 -64.71
N ASN A 117 26.22 13.42 -64.93
CA ASN A 117 26.39 14.61 -64.10
C ASN A 117 25.82 14.36 -62.68
N LEU A 118 26.18 15.19 -61.70
CA LEU A 118 25.76 14.99 -60.31
C LEU A 118 24.23 14.93 -60.14
N GLN A 119 23.46 15.63 -60.98
CA GLN A 119 22.01 15.61 -60.96
C GLN A 119 21.43 14.29 -61.50
N GLN A 120 22.08 13.67 -62.50
CA GLN A 120 21.74 12.32 -62.99
C GLN A 120 22.17 11.22 -62.01
N LEU A 121 23.21 11.44 -61.21
CA LEU A 121 23.71 10.48 -60.21
C LEU A 121 22.93 10.52 -58.90
N PHE A 122 22.56 11.71 -58.43
CA PHE A 122 22.01 11.93 -57.09
C PHE A 122 20.61 12.58 -57.08
N GLY A 123 20.01 12.80 -58.25
CA GLY A 123 18.67 13.41 -58.38
C GLY A 123 18.69 14.93 -58.40
N ASN A 124 17.50 15.55 -58.33
CA ASN A 124 17.40 17.01 -58.30
C ASN A 124 18.00 17.57 -57.00
N GLN A 125 18.88 18.57 -57.12
CA GLN A 125 19.64 19.15 -56.01
C GLN A 125 19.20 20.59 -55.70
N ASP A 126 18.04 21.00 -56.21
CA ASP A 126 17.45 22.30 -55.91
C ASP A 126 17.16 22.39 -54.41
N TYR A 127 17.71 23.45 -53.78
CA TYR A 127 17.42 23.81 -52.40
C TYR A 127 15.92 24.12 -52.27
N CYS A 128 15.14 23.19 -51.71
CA CYS A 128 13.93 23.54 -50.99
C CYS A 128 14.30 23.76 -49.52
N GLU A 129 13.56 24.60 -48.82
CA GLU A 129 13.64 24.86 -47.38
C GLU A 129 13.55 23.51 -46.62
N CYS A 130 14.69 22.82 -46.45
CA CYS A 130 14.69 21.49 -45.87
C CYS A 130 14.26 21.60 -44.40
N ALA A 131 13.19 20.91 -44.03
CA ALA A 131 12.88 20.66 -42.63
C ALA A 131 14.11 20.05 -41.93
N HIS A 132 14.36 20.40 -40.67
CA HIS A 132 15.57 20.01 -39.95
C HIS A 132 15.81 18.47 -39.96
N GLY A 133 14.72 17.68 -39.99
CA GLY A 133 14.77 16.21 -40.13
C GLY A 133 15.35 15.66 -41.44
N ALA A 134 15.42 16.45 -42.52
CA ALA A 134 16.01 16.07 -43.81
C ALA A 134 17.45 16.62 -44.00
N SER A 135 17.99 17.32 -43.00
CA SER A 135 19.34 17.88 -43.03
C SER A 135 20.40 16.80 -42.80
N LEU A 136 21.55 16.93 -43.47
CA LEU A 136 22.74 16.11 -43.19
C LEU A 136 23.27 16.31 -41.76
N TYR A 137 22.99 17.47 -41.15
CA TYR A 137 23.36 17.78 -39.76
C TYR A 137 22.22 17.51 -38.77
N GLY A 138 21.09 16.96 -39.24
CA GLY A 138 19.93 16.64 -38.41
C GLY A 138 20.14 15.38 -37.56
N ALA A 139 19.28 15.21 -36.54
CA ALA A 139 19.35 14.06 -35.64
C ALA A 139 19.14 12.71 -36.36
N ALA A 140 18.31 12.69 -37.41
CA ALA A 140 18.10 11.51 -38.25
C ALA A 140 19.39 11.04 -38.96
N ALA A 141 20.16 11.97 -39.52
CA ALA A 141 21.43 11.68 -40.17
C ALA A 141 22.48 11.19 -39.17
N TYR A 142 22.51 11.79 -37.97
CA TYR A 142 23.36 11.32 -36.87
C TYR A 142 23.03 9.89 -36.41
N LEU A 143 21.74 9.56 -36.25
CA LEU A 143 21.31 8.20 -35.92
C LEU A 143 21.74 7.19 -37.01
N ALA A 144 21.55 7.52 -38.28
CA ALA A 144 21.95 6.67 -39.39
C ALA A 144 23.47 6.40 -39.41
N ASP A 145 24.29 7.45 -39.18
CA ASP A 145 25.75 7.31 -39.10
C ASP A 145 26.17 6.45 -37.89
N LEU A 146 25.52 6.61 -36.73
CA LEU A 146 25.75 5.77 -35.55
C LEU A 146 25.42 4.29 -35.81
N LEU A 147 24.27 3.98 -36.40
CA LEU A 147 23.91 2.59 -36.72
C LEU A 147 24.89 1.98 -37.72
N GLN A 148 25.33 2.76 -38.72
CA GLN A 148 26.35 2.34 -39.67
C GLN A 148 27.72 2.11 -39.02
N MET A 149 28.12 2.97 -38.07
CA MET A 149 29.32 2.79 -37.27
C MET A 149 29.27 1.50 -36.45
N LEU A 150 28.12 1.21 -35.82
CA LEU A 150 27.92 -0.01 -35.01
C LEU A 150 27.92 -1.28 -35.87
N ASP A 151 27.45 -1.24 -37.11
CA ASP A 151 27.51 -2.38 -38.02
C ASP A 151 28.94 -2.73 -38.44
N ARG A 152 29.81 -1.72 -38.51
CA ARG A 152 31.22 -1.86 -38.88
C ARG A 152 32.12 -2.35 -37.75
N THR A 153 31.57 -2.58 -36.56
CA THR A 153 32.33 -3.08 -35.41
C THR A 153 32.88 -4.50 -35.65
N PRO A 154 34.05 -4.85 -35.06
CA PRO A 154 34.57 -6.20 -35.13
C PRO A 154 33.55 -7.20 -34.60
N ARG A 155 33.39 -8.33 -35.30
CA ARG A 155 32.45 -9.37 -34.87
C ARG A 155 33.01 -10.10 -33.66
N SER A 156 32.22 -10.16 -32.58
CA SER A 156 32.48 -11.01 -31.42
C SER A 156 31.47 -12.14 -31.42
N ASN A 157 31.91 -13.40 -31.32
CA ASN A 157 31.07 -14.60 -31.46
C ASN A 157 30.19 -14.59 -32.74
N GLY A 158 30.73 -14.07 -33.84
CA GLY A 158 30.05 -14.02 -35.14
C GLY A 158 29.01 -12.91 -35.29
N LYS A 159 28.78 -12.05 -34.28
CA LYS A 159 27.81 -10.95 -34.32
C LYS A 159 28.48 -9.57 -34.25
N THR A 160 27.94 -8.58 -34.96
CA THR A 160 28.35 -7.16 -34.81
C THR A 160 27.68 -6.53 -33.59
N ALA A 161 28.21 -5.42 -33.07
CA ALA A 161 27.58 -4.69 -31.96
C ALA A 161 26.15 -4.24 -32.29
N LEU A 162 25.93 -3.82 -33.55
CA LEU A 162 24.59 -3.50 -34.04
C LEU A 162 23.64 -4.70 -33.93
N GLN A 163 24.06 -5.89 -34.34
CA GLN A 163 23.22 -7.10 -34.26
C GLN A 163 22.88 -7.49 -32.82
N VAL A 164 23.75 -7.20 -31.85
CA VAL A 164 23.48 -7.45 -30.43
C VAL A 164 22.46 -6.43 -29.89
N ILE A 165 22.59 -5.16 -30.24
CA ILE A 165 21.64 -4.12 -29.82
C ILE A 165 20.26 -4.36 -30.45
N LEU A 166 20.20 -4.62 -31.76
CA LEU A 166 18.94 -4.88 -32.47
C LEU A 166 18.25 -6.16 -32.03
N GLN A 167 18.95 -7.10 -31.38
CA GLN A 167 18.31 -8.25 -30.73
C GLN A 167 17.44 -7.85 -29.53
N GLY A 168 17.83 -6.81 -28.78
CA GLY A 168 17.04 -6.28 -27.67
C GLY A 168 16.15 -5.09 -28.05
N ARG A 169 16.52 -4.34 -29.08
CA ARG A 169 15.87 -3.10 -29.53
C ARG A 169 15.70 -3.08 -31.05
N PRO A 170 14.81 -3.93 -31.61
CA PRO A 170 14.54 -3.95 -33.04
C PRO A 170 13.87 -2.65 -33.55
N ASP A 171 13.22 -1.92 -32.66
CA ASP A 171 12.58 -0.63 -32.90
C ASP A 171 13.55 0.45 -33.42
N LEU A 172 14.83 0.42 -33.02
CA LEU A 172 15.83 1.38 -33.49
C LEU A 172 16.13 1.27 -35.00
N ALA A 173 15.95 0.09 -35.60
CA ALA A 173 16.09 -0.09 -37.04
C ALA A 173 14.79 0.22 -37.81
N GLU A 174 13.66 0.23 -37.11
CA GLU A 174 12.33 0.35 -37.70
C GLU A 174 11.71 1.75 -37.54
N VAL A 175 12.37 2.67 -36.84
CA VAL A 175 11.96 4.08 -36.79
C VAL A 175 12.07 4.74 -38.17
N ASP A 176 11.02 5.41 -38.63
CA ASP A 176 11.06 6.14 -39.88
C ASP A 176 11.74 7.51 -39.66
N LEU A 177 12.72 7.86 -40.51
CA LEU A 177 13.49 9.09 -40.41
C LEU A 177 12.70 10.29 -40.98
N THR A 178 11.62 10.68 -40.30
CA THR A 178 10.72 11.80 -40.67
C THR A 178 10.98 13.05 -39.80
N ALA A 179 10.51 14.21 -40.26
CA ALA A 179 10.53 15.44 -39.46
C ALA A 179 9.70 15.27 -38.17
N ASP A 180 8.53 14.64 -38.26
CA ASP A 180 7.65 14.38 -37.12
C ASP A 180 8.35 13.56 -36.02
N ASN A 181 9.06 12.48 -36.37
CA ASN A 181 9.84 11.69 -35.40
C ASN A 181 11.08 12.42 -34.87
N THR A 182 11.54 13.46 -35.56
CA THR A 182 12.72 14.24 -35.15
C THR A 182 12.36 15.39 -34.22
N ASP A 183 11.25 16.08 -34.49
CA ASP A 183 10.92 17.37 -33.88
C ASP A 183 9.80 17.28 -32.82
N ILE A 184 8.94 16.25 -32.86
CA ILE A 184 7.84 16.08 -31.90
C ILE A 184 8.40 15.55 -30.57
N THR A 185 8.20 16.32 -29.50
CA THR A 185 8.60 15.91 -28.14
C THR A 185 7.55 14.99 -27.53
N LEU A 186 7.99 13.79 -27.11
CA LEU A 186 7.16 12.79 -26.39
C LEU A 186 7.64 12.62 -24.95
N GLN A 187 6.76 12.11 -24.08
CA GLN A 187 7.20 11.75 -22.73
C GLN A 187 7.98 10.44 -22.79
N TYR A 188 9.14 10.40 -22.11
CA TYR A 188 9.99 9.21 -22.12
C TYR A 188 9.29 7.94 -21.62
N ILE A 189 8.42 8.08 -20.62
CA ILE A 189 7.64 6.96 -20.08
C ILE A 189 6.70 6.36 -21.12
N ASP A 190 6.23 7.17 -22.08
CA ASP A 190 5.32 6.70 -23.10
C ASP A 190 6.01 5.73 -24.06
N LEU A 191 7.20 6.11 -24.53
CA LEU A 191 8.06 5.27 -25.37
C LEU A 191 8.46 3.97 -24.68
N LEU A 192 8.76 4.05 -23.38
CA LEU A 192 9.12 2.86 -22.60
C LEU A 192 7.94 1.88 -22.50
N LEU A 193 6.73 2.38 -22.27
CA LEU A 193 5.53 1.56 -22.22
C LEU A 193 5.20 0.95 -23.60
N GLU A 194 5.36 1.71 -24.68
CA GLU A 194 5.15 1.18 -26.05
C GLU A 194 6.08 0.00 -26.37
N ILE A 195 7.34 0.06 -25.91
CA ILE A 195 8.30 -1.04 -26.09
C ILE A 195 7.91 -2.24 -25.22
N LEU A 196 7.51 -2.01 -23.96
CA LEU A 196 7.16 -3.09 -23.02
C LEU A 196 5.81 -3.75 -23.32
N GLU A 197 4.91 -3.09 -24.04
CA GLU A 197 3.59 -3.63 -24.39
C GLU A 197 3.60 -4.57 -25.60
N GLN A 198 4.73 -4.68 -26.33
CA GLN A 198 4.85 -5.68 -27.38
C GLN A 198 4.85 -7.10 -26.78
N PRO A 199 3.90 -7.98 -27.16
CA PRO A 199 3.81 -9.31 -26.58
C PRO A 199 4.93 -10.21 -27.11
N ASP A 200 5.40 -11.11 -26.26
CA ASP A 200 6.21 -12.25 -26.67
C ASP A 200 5.31 -13.39 -27.15
N TRP A 201 5.61 -13.91 -28.34
CA TRP A 201 5.01 -15.11 -28.92
C TRP A 201 6.05 -16.25 -28.90
N GLU A 202 5.64 -17.52 -28.93
CA GLU A 202 6.56 -18.69 -28.84
C GLU A 202 7.70 -18.68 -29.87
N ALA A 203 7.51 -17.99 -30.99
CA ALA A 203 8.51 -17.84 -32.03
C ALA A 203 9.38 -16.56 -31.88
N GLY A 204 9.08 -15.68 -30.91
CA GLY A 204 9.75 -14.40 -30.57
C GLY A 204 8.76 -13.23 -30.40
N LEU A 205 9.26 -12.03 -30.13
CA LEU A 205 8.46 -10.79 -30.01
C LEU A 205 7.50 -10.57 -31.19
N GLY A 206 6.22 -10.28 -30.91
CA GLY A 206 5.20 -9.88 -31.88
C GLY A 206 3.82 -10.54 -31.70
N PHE A 207 2.81 -10.00 -32.38
CA PHE A 207 1.43 -10.50 -32.41
C PHE A 207 1.26 -11.60 -33.45
N ARG A 208 0.30 -12.50 -33.20
CA ARG A 208 -0.08 -13.54 -34.16
C ARG A 208 -1.30 -13.14 -34.95
N VAL A 209 -1.14 -12.95 -36.25
CA VAL A 209 -2.24 -12.58 -37.14
C VAL A 209 -2.48 -13.73 -38.12
N LEU A 210 -3.73 -14.16 -38.28
CA LEU A 210 -4.00 -15.33 -39.13
C LEU A 210 -3.72 -14.98 -40.60
N ARG A 211 -3.01 -15.86 -41.30
CA ARG A 211 -2.88 -15.77 -42.75
C ARG A 211 -4.16 -16.41 -43.31
N GLY A 212 -5.20 -15.58 -43.42
CA GLY A 212 -6.57 -15.94 -43.77
C GLY A 212 -6.70 -17.16 -44.69
N GLY A 213 -7.26 -18.22 -44.13
CA GLY A 213 -7.73 -19.41 -44.81
C GLY A 213 -8.74 -20.07 -43.90
N THR A 214 -10.03 -19.80 -44.12
CA THR A 214 -11.09 -20.56 -43.45
C THR A 214 -11.31 -21.87 -44.20
N PRO A 215 -11.85 -22.92 -43.57
CA PRO A 215 -12.28 -24.13 -44.29
C PRO A 215 -13.24 -23.82 -45.44
N GLN A 216 -13.96 -22.69 -45.37
CA GLN A 216 -14.89 -22.22 -46.41
C GLN A 216 -14.24 -21.39 -47.54
N ASN A 217 -13.02 -20.84 -47.39
CA ASN A 217 -12.36 -20.08 -48.46
C ASN A 217 -10.82 -20.27 -48.48
N PRO A 218 -10.32 -21.39 -49.05
CA PRO A 218 -8.90 -21.73 -49.08
C PRO A 218 -8.06 -20.93 -50.09
N ASN A 219 -8.66 -20.04 -50.88
CA ASN A 219 -8.00 -19.33 -51.99
C ASN A 219 -7.65 -17.86 -51.70
N ASN A 220 -7.71 -17.41 -50.43
CA ASN A 220 -7.39 -16.02 -50.12
C ASN A 220 -5.86 -15.81 -50.08
N ASP A 221 -5.29 -15.38 -51.20
CA ASP A 221 -3.86 -15.14 -51.35
C ASP A 221 -3.49 -13.76 -50.75
N PHE A 222 -3.39 -13.71 -49.42
CA PHE A 222 -2.95 -12.52 -48.69
C PHE A 222 -1.53 -12.08 -49.11
N ASP A 223 -0.63 -13.02 -49.45
CA ASP A 223 0.73 -12.70 -49.89
C ASP A 223 0.70 -11.89 -51.19
N ALA A 224 -0.04 -12.36 -52.20
CA ALA A 224 -0.12 -11.63 -53.48
C ALA A 224 -0.89 -10.30 -53.38
N GLN A 225 -1.80 -10.14 -52.42
CA GLN A 225 -2.45 -8.85 -52.18
C GLN A 225 -1.47 -7.86 -51.54
N LEU A 226 -0.71 -8.29 -50.54
CA LEU A 226 0.34 -7.49 -49.92
C LEU A 226 1.46 -7.13 -50.90
N ASP A 227 1.83 -8.04 -51.81
CA ASP A 227 2.81 -7.76 -52.87
C ASP A 227 2.32 -6.71 -53.88
N ARG A 228 1.00 -6.54 -54.04
CA ARG A 228 0.38 -5.46 -54.85
C ARG A 228 0.17 -4.17 -54.06
N GLY A 229 0.58 -4.14 -52.79
CA GLY A 229 0.44 -3.01 -51.89
C GLY A 229 -0.95 -2.81 -51.30
N VAL A 230 -1.82 -3.82 -51.41
CA VAL A 230 -3.19 -3.79 -50.87
C VAL A 230 -3.25 -4.60 -49.58
N VAL A 231 -3.71 -3.99 -48.49
CA VAL A 231 -3.96 -4.68 -47.22
C VAL A 231 -5.34 -5.34 -47.27
N PRO A 232 -5.45 -6.68 -47.19
CA PRO A 232 -6.74 -7.37 -47.20
C PRO A 232 -7.65 -6.90 -46.06
N GLU A 233 -8.95 -6.71 -46.29
CA GLU A 233 -9.89 -6.28 -45.25
C GLU A 233 -9.94 -7.24 -44.06
N ALA A 234 -10.01 -8.56 -44.32
CA ALA A 234 -9.97 -9.56 -43.25
C ALA A 234 -8.65 -9.53 -42.44
N LEU A 235 -7.53 -9.15 -43.06
CA LEU A 235 -6.27 -8.94 -42.34
C LEU A 235 -6.36 -7.67 -41.47
N ALA A 236 -6.97 -6.61 -41.99
CA ALA A 236 -7.21 -5.39 -41.23
C ALA A 236 -8.19 -5.61 -40.07
N ASP A 237 -9.22 -6.45 -40.22
CA ASP A 237 -10.15 -6.84 -39.16
C ASP A 237 -9.45 -7.67 -38.06
N ASP A 238 -8.58 -8.60 -38.45
CA ASP A 238 -7.74 -9.34 -37.50
C ASP A 238 -6.79 -8.40 -36.74
N ILE A 239 -6.20 -7.42 -37.41
CA ILE A 239 -5.34 -6.38 -36.80
C ILE A 239 -6.17 -5.46 -35.88
N ALA A 240 -7.39 -5.09 -36.28
CA ALA A 240 -8.31 -4.29 -35.48
C ALA A 240 -8.76 -5.03 -34.20
N THR A 241 -8.79 -6.37 -34.21
CA THR A 241 -9.04 -7.19 -33.01
C THR A 241 -7.95 -7.00 -31.94
N TYR A 242 -6.75 -6.57 -32.34
CA TYR A 242 -5.66 -6.18 -31.43
C TYR A 242 -5.76 -4.73 -30.94
N GLY A 243 -6.76 -3.96 -31.40
CA GLY A 243 -6.92 -2.55 -31.06
C GLY A 243 -6.13 -1.62 -31.98
N LEU A 244 -5.66 -2.10 -33.12
CA LEU A 244 -4.96 -1.31 -34.13
C LEU A 244 -5.90 -1.07 -35.29
N THR A 245 -6.60 0.05 -35.27
CA THR A 245 -7.47 0.46 -36.37
C THR A 245 -6.62 1.12 -37.45
N LEU A 246 -6.48 0.45 -38.59
CA LEU A 246 -5.79 1.01 -39.74
C LEU A 246 -6.73 1.97 -40.50
N SER A 247 -6.23 3.15 -40.87
CA SER A 247 -6.95 4.12 -41.69
C SER A 247 -7.16 3.62 -43.12
N GLU A 248 -7.98 4.36 -43.88
CA GLU A 248 -8.18 4.10 -45.31
C GLU A 248 -6.91 4.42 -46.14
N GLU A 249 -5.99 5.25 -45.63
CA GLU A 249 -4.74 5.63 -46.29
C GLU A 249 -3.56 4.68 -46.01
N ARG A 250 -3.85 3.43 -45.64
CA ARG A 250 -2.84 2.40 -45.36
C ARG A 250 -2.20 1.87 -46.64
N THR A 251 -0.87 1.73 -46.64
CA THR A 251 -0.11 1.14 -47.75
C THR A 251 0.68 -0.08 -47.26
N ALA A 252 0.74 -1.14 -48.07
CA ALA A 252 1.64 -2.26 -47.84
C ALA A 252 2.81 -2.23 -48.82
N ASP A 253 4.01 -2.52 -48.32
CA ASP A 253 5.23 -2.63 -49.12
C ASP A 253 5.93 -3.95 -48.84
N ARG A 254 6.56 -4.53 -49.87
CA ARG A 254 7.42 -5.70 -49.69
C ARG A 254 8.69 -5.29 -48.93
N ALA A 255 9.02 -6.02 -47.88
CA ALA A 255 10.23 -5.80 -47.08
C ALA A 255 11.25 -6.92 -47.30
N ALA A 256 12.50 -6.66 -46.90
CA ALA A 256 13.59 -7.63 -47.01
C ALA A 256 13.27 -8.90 -46.21
N ASP A 257 13.32 -10.05 -46.87
CA ASP A 257 12.98 -11.34 -46.26
C ASP A 257 13.84 -11.62 -45.02
N VAL A 258 13.24 -12.26 -44.02
CA VAL A 258 13.86 -12.52 -42.71
C VAL A 258 14.25 -13.99 -42.63
N GLN A 259 15.48 -14.29 -42.19
CA GLN A 259 15.87 -15.66 -41.89
C GLN A 259 15.52 -16.03 -40.44
N ASP A 260 14.88 -17.18 -40.25
CA ASP A 260 14.63 -17.72 -38.91
C ASP A 260 15.89 -18.39 -38.31
N SER A 261 15.81 -18.76 -37.04
CA SER A 261 16.90 -19.45 -36.32
C SER A 261 17.26 -20.82 -36.91
N ALA A 262 16.44 -21.36 -37.82
CA ALA A 262 16.66 -22.60 -38.56
C ALA A 262 17.18 -22.36 -39.99
N GLY A 263 17.48 -21.10 -40.35
CA GLY A 263 17.99 -20.70 -41.66
C GLY A 263 16.94 -20.62 -42.77
N ARG A 264 15.64 -20.68 -42.44
CA ARG A 264 14.54 -20.57 -43.41
C ARG A 264 14.25 -19.11 -43.71
N THR A 265 14.19 -18.76 -44.99
CA THR A 265 13.81 -17.42 -45.47
C THR A 265 12.29 -17.26 -45.40
N LEU A 266 11.84 -16.26 -44.65
CA LEU A 266 10.45 -15.90 -44.46
C LEU A 266 10.17 -14.59 -45.19
N ASN A 267 9.11 -14.59 -46.00
CA ASN A 267 8.61 -13.39 -46.66
C ASN A 267 8.27 -12.33 -45.60
N SER A 268 8.59 -11.06 -45.85
CA SER A 268 8.17 -9.98 -44.96
C SER A 268 7.57 -8.79 -45.69
N TRP A 269 6.66 -8.10 -45.01
CA TRP A 269 5.94 -6.94 -45.51
C TRP A 269 5.88 -5.86 -44.44
N VAL A 270 5.82 -4.60 -44.87
CA VAL A 270 5.64 -3.44 -43.98
C VAL A 270 4.34 -2.75 -44.37
N ILE A 271 3.45 -2.57 -43.40
CA ILE A 271 2.23 -1.77 -43.55
C ILE A 271 2.47 -0.42 -42.87
N ARG A 272 2.17 0.68 -43.58
CA ARG A 272 2.27 2.04 -43.03
C ARG A 272 0.90 2.68 -43.03
N ASP A 273 0.55 3.28 -41.90
CA ASP A 273 -0.61 4.14 -41.72
C ASP A 273 -0.12 5.52 -41.28
N ARG A 274 -0.17 6.49 -42.20
CA ARG A 274 0.31 7.85 -41.96
C ARG A 274 -0.67 8.69 -41.14
N GLN A 275 -1.96 8.37 -41.15
CA GLN A 275 -2.95 9.13 -40.40
C GLN A 275 -2.86 8.80 -38.91
N HIS A 276 -2.72 7.52 -38.57
CA HIS A 276 -2.60 7.11 -37.17
C HIS A 276 -1.15 7.01 -36.67
N GLY A 277 -0.15 7.10 -37.54
CA GLY A 277 1.25 7.01 -37.14
C GLY A 277 1.68 5.60 -36.77
N LEU A 278 1.31 4.61 -37.57
CA LEU A 278 1.57 3.21 -37.25
C LEU A 278 2.37 2.54 -38.38
N LYS A 279 3.47 1.88 -38.01
CA LYS A 279 4.24 1.03 -38.91
C LYS A 279 4.21 -0.40 -38.41
N LEU A 280 3.68 -1.32 -39.20
CA LEU A 280 3.58 -2.74 -38.86
C LEU A 280 4.52 -3.54 -39.75
N ARG A 281 5.30 -4.45 -39.15
CA ARG A 281 6.13 -5.40 -39.89
C ARG A 281 5.54 -6.79 -39.76
N LEU A 282 5.08 -7.36 -40.87
CA LEU A 282 4.56 -8.72 -40.99
C LEU A 282 5.64 -9.67 -41.48
N VAL A 283 5.78 -10.82 -40.85
CA VAL A 283 6.71 -11.89 -41.25
C VAL A 283 5.93 -13.19 -41.46
N GLY A 284 6.05 -13.77 -42.65
CA GLY A 284 5.35 -14.95 -43.18
C GLY A 284 5.64 -16.25 -42.43
N ALA A 285 4.69 -17.17 -42.47
CA ALA A 285 4.36 -18.05 -41.34
C ALA A 285 5.10 -19.39 -41.21
N VAL A 286 5.63 -19.57 -40.00
CA VAL A 286 5.56 -20.81 -39.23
C VAL A 286 4.06 -21.07 -38.87
N TYR A 287 3.51 -22.25 -39.21
CA TYR A 287 2.13 -22.70 -38.92
C TYR A 287 0.93 -21.84 -39.42
N GLY A 288 1.03 -21.19 -40.58
CA GLY A 288 -0.13 -20.54 -41.22
C GLY A 288 -0.63 -19.22 -40.60
N ALA A 289 0.22 -18.52 -39.83
CA ALA A 289 -0.04 -17.19 -39.29
C ALA A 289 1.16 -16.23 -39.43
N TYR A 290 0.92 -14.96 -39.69
CA TYR A 290 1.96 -13.92 -39.66
C TYR A 290 2.38 -13.59 -38.24
N ARG A 291 3.67 -13.35 -38.05
CA ARG A 291 4.16 -12.59 -36.91
C ARG A 291 4.15 -11.10 -37.25
N MET A 292 3.44 -10.31 -36.46
CA MET A 292 3.32 -8.86 -36.62
C MET A 292 4.09 -8.14 -35.51
N LEU A 293 5.03 -7.29 -35.88
CA LEU A 293 5.66 -6.31 -35.00
C LEU A 293 5.08 -4.94 -35.29
N ALA A 294 4.96 -4.09 -34.27
CA ALA A 294 4.36 -2.78 -34.43
C ALA A 294 5.23 -1.67 -33.85
N PHE A 295 5.44 -0.64 -34.65
CA PHE A 295 6.33 0.46 -34.37
C PHE A 295 5.54 1.77 -34.51
N PRO A 296 5.06 2.35 -33.40
CA PRO A 296 4.45 3.67 -33.38
C PRO A 296 5.39 4.72 -33.98
N GLN A 297 4.83 5.66 -34.72
CA GLN A 297 5.50 6.80 -35.36
C GLN A 297 4.77 8.08 -34.94
N SER A 298 5.53 9.15 -34.78
CA SER A 298 4.97 10.47 -34.48
C SER A 298 4.33 11.05 -35.74
N VAL A 299 3.18 11.72 -35.56
CA VAL A 299 2.43 12.36 -36.65
C VAL A 299 2.02 13.78 -36.22
N ALA A 300 2.31 14.75 -37.08
CA ALA A 300 1.92 16.14 -36.87
C ALA A 300 0.40 16.34 -36.84
N GLY A 301 -0.08 17.26 -36.00
CA GLY A 301 -1.51 17.58 -35.85
C GLY A 301 -2.26 16.72 -34.84
N MET A 302 -1.60 15.70 -34.27
CA MET A 302 -2.15 14.91 -33.18
C MET A 302 -2.10 15.66 -31.82
N PRO A 303 -3.05 15.39 -30.91
CA PRO A 303 -3.04 15.99 -29.57
C PRO A 303 -1.73 15.69 -28.83
N LYS A 304 -1.33 16.58 -27.91
CA LYS A 304 -0.22 16.28 -26.98
C LYS A 304 -0.56 15.04 -26.16
N GLY A 305 0.35 14.06 -26.14
CA GLY A 305 0.12 12.77 -25.49
C GLY A 305 -0.67 11.77 -26.34
N TYR A 306 -0.88 12.05 -27.62
CA TYR A 306 -1.40 11.05 -28.55
C TYR A 306 -0.46 9.87 -28.65
N ARG A 307 -1.01 8.67 -28.44
CA ARG A 307 -0.35 7.42 -28.72
C ARG A 307 -1.03 6.78 -29.93
N PRO A 308 -0.30 6.55 -31.05
CA PRO A 308 -0.75 5.75 -32.20
C PRO A 308 -1.26 4.36 -31.81
N TRP A 309 -0.79 3.89 -30.66
CA TRP A 309 -1.20 2.68 -30.00
C TRP A 309 -2.08 3.02 -28.78
N PRO A 310 -3.34 3.46 -28.96
CA PRO A 310 -4.18 3.87 -27.84
C PRO A 310 -4.77 2.67 -27.10
N THR A 311 -4.88 1.53 -27.76
CA THR A 311 -5.60 0.36 -27.27
C THR A 311 -4.65 -0.81 -27.05
N ARG A 312 -4.08 -0.92 -25.85
CA ARG A 312 -4.40 -1.99 -24.90
C ARG A 312 -3.55 -1.95 -23.62
N LEU A 313 -4.00 -1.06 -22.74
CA LEU A 313 -4.41 -1.39 -21.37
C LEU A 313 -5.35 -2.63 -21.26
N SER A 314 -5.31 -3.63 -22.15
CA SER A 314 -6.22 -4.79 -22.05
C SER A 314 -5.63 -6.16 -22.38
N ALA A 315 -4.61 -6.35 -23.22
CA ALA A 315 -4.01 -7.70 -23.34
C ALA A 315 -2.93 -7.88 -22.27
N VAL A 316 -1.90 -7.03 -22.30
CA VAL A 316 -0.89 -6.94 -21.26
C VAL A 316 -1.53 -6.57 -19.93
N ALA A 317 -2.45 -5.60 -19.88
CA ALA A 317 -3.13 -5.26 -18.63
C ALA A 317 -4.04 -6.35 -18.07
N ARG A 318 -4.74 -7.16 -18.91
CA ARG A 318 -5.46 -8.36 -18.41
C ARG A 318 -4.47 -9.40 -17.86
N GLY A 319 -3.29 -9.50 -18.49
CA GLY A 319 -2.19 -10.29 -17.98
C GLY A 319 -1.71 -9.77 -16.62
N THR A 320 -1.40 -8.48 -16.50
CA THR A 320 -0.88 -7.87 -15.25
C THR A 320 -1.92 -7.80 -14.15
N SER A 321 -3.22 -7.69 -14.47
CA SER A 321 -4.29 -7.63 -13.47
C SER A 321 -4.53 -8.96 -12.76
N SER A 322 -4.07 -10.06 -13.34
CA SER A 322 -4.18 -11.42 -12.79
C SER A 322 -2.83 -12.08 -12.51
N ALA A 323 -1.74 -11.51 -13.01
CA ALA A 323 -0.39 -12.02 -12.84
C ALA A 323 0.01 -12.10 -11.36
N ARG A 324 0.50 -13.28 -10.98
CA ARG A 324 1.01 -13.55 -9.64
C ARG A 324 2.52 -13.43 -9.53
N PHE A 325 3.27 -13.21 -10.61
CA PHE A 325 4.70 -12.93 -10.54
C PHE A 325 5.06 -11.88 -11.61
N PRO A 326 5.94 -10.90 -11.31
CA PRO A 326 6.65 -10.65 -10.04
C PRO A 326 5.74 -10.20 -8.88
N TRP A 327 6.26 -10.17 -7.65
CA TRP A 327 5.48 -9.84 -6.44
C TRP A 327 4.95 -8.40 -6.34
N SER A 328 5.27 -7.56 -7.31
CA SER A 328 4.69 -6.22 -7.48
C SER A 328 3.36 -6.22 -8.24
N LEU A 329 3.02 -7.30 -8.95
CA LEU A 329 1.73 -7.53 -9.60
C LEU A 329 0.80 -8.27 -8.61
N PRO A 330 -0.53 -8.22 -8.72
CA PRO A 330 -1.31 -7.75 -9.86
C PRO A 330 -1.49 -6.23 -9.92
N PHE A 331 -1.43 -5.69 -11.13
CA PHE A 331 -1.69 -4.28 -11.44
C PHE A 331 -2.90 -4.19 -12.38
N ASP A 332 -3.99 -3.62 -11.88
CA ASP A 332 -5.24 -3.42 -12.63
C ASP A 332 -5.40 -1.95 -12.97
N VAL A 333 -5.08 -1.63 -14.22
CA VAL A 333 -5.04 -0.24 -14.67
C VAL A 333 -6.42 0.40 -14.67
N ASN A 334 -7.47 -0.34 -15.00
CA ASN A 334 -8.83 0.21 -15.02
C ASN A 334 -9.27 0.62 -13.61
N ARG A 335 -8.93 -0.21 -12.61
CA ARG A 335 -9.22 0.08 -11.21
C ARG A 335 -8.42 1.28 -10.72
N ASP A 336 -7.12 1.32 -10.99
CA ASP A 336 -6.25 2.39 -10.51
C ASP A 336 -6.54 3.72 -11.20
N GLU A 337 -6.86 3.72 -12.49
CA GLU A 337 -7.36 4.89 -13.21
C GLU A 337 -8.67 5.40 -12.60
N ALA A 338 -9.65 4.52 -12.35
CA ALA A 338 -10.90 4.91 -11.70
C ALA A 338 -10.67 5.49 -10.30
N ASN A 339 -9.70 4.95 -9.54
CA ASN A 339 -9.31 5.49 -8.24
C ASN A 339 -8.74 6.90 -8.35
N GLU A 340 -7.86 7.18 -9.31
CA GLU A 340 -7.30 8.52 -9.53
C GLU A 340 -8.38 9.53 -9.97
N TRP A 341 -9.30 9.14 -10.85
CA TRP A 341 -10.43 10.00 -11.22
C TRP A 341 -11.34 10.33 -10.03
N LEU A 342 -11.65 9.34 -9.20
CA LEU A 342 -12.47 9.57 -7.99
C LEU A 342 -11.75 10.49 -7.00
N LYS A 343 -10.44 10.30 -6.78
CA LYS A 343 -9.64 11.20 -5.94
C LYS A 343 -9.70 12.64 -6.42
N TRP A 344 -9.65 12.87 -7.74
CA TRP A 344 -9.81 14.21 -8.31
C TRP A 344 -11.18 14.83 -8.02
N LEU A 345 -12.23 14.01 -7.96
CA LEU A 345 -13.58 14.41 -7.54
C LEU A 345 -13.73 14.55 -6.01
N GLY A 346 -12.69 14.28 -5.22
CA GLY A 346 -12.73 14.35 -3.75
C GLY A 346 -13.46 13.18 -3.09
N ALA A 347 -13.62 12.06 -3.79
CA ALA A 347 -14.24 10.85 -3.26
C ALA A 347 -13.29 9.64 -3.41
N THR A 348 -13.50 8.61 -2.61
CA THR A 348 -12.83 7.31 -2.81
C THR A 348 -13.84 6.23 -3.18
N ARG A 349 -13.37 5.13 -3.79
CA ARG A 349 -14.24 3.95 -4.01
C ARG A 349 -14.80 3.41 -2.70
N GLU A 350 -14.01 3.49 -1.64
CA GLU A 350 -14.46 3.14 -0.29
C GLU A 350 -15.65 4.00 0.14
N ASP A 351 -15.60 5.32 -0.04
CA ASP A 351 -16.72 6.20 0.34
C ASP A 351 -18.01 5.83 -0.39
N LEU A 352 -17.91 5.45 -1.67
CA LEU A 352 -19.04 4.96 -2.45
C LEU A 352 -19.59 3.65 -1.89
N LEU A 353 -18.72 2.69 -1.54
CA LEU A 353 -19.14 1.43 -0.93
C LEU A 353 -19.76 1.64 0.46
N LEU A 354 -19.19 2.54 1.26
CA LEU A 354 -19.70 2.89 2.59
C LEU A 354 -21.04 3.63 2.51
N ALA A 355 -21.23 4.50 1.50
CA ALA A 355 -22.50 5.19 1.29
C ALA A 355 -23.63 4.23 0.87
N LEU A 356 -23.30 3.16 0.14
CA LEU A 356 -24.24 2.11 -0.25
C LEU A 356 -24.53 1.11 0.89
N THR A 357 -23.73 1.09 1.95
CA THR A 357 -23.87 0.15 3.08
C THR A 357 -24.45 0.86 4.31
N THR A 358 -25.77 0.76 4.49
CA THR A 358 -26.48 1.40 5.60
C THR A 358 -26.45 0.61 6.91
N ALA A 359 -26.22 -0.71 6.85
CA ALA A 359 -26.08 -1.59 8.00
C ALA A 359 -24.73 -2.32 7.97
N GLY A 360 -24.07 -2.47 9.12
CA GLY A 360 -22.76 -3.13 9.20
C GLY A 360 -21.67 -2.40 8.41
N ARG A 361 -21.68 -1.06 8.46
CA ARG A 361 -20.78 -0.18 7.69
C ARG A 361 -19.32 -0.60 7.80
N TRP A 362 -18.87 -0.95 9.00
CA TRP A 362 -17.48 -1.32 9.29
C TRP A 362 -17.19 -2.82 9.23
N THR A 363 -18.19 -3.66 8.96
CA THR A 363 -18.03 -5.12 8.83
C THR A 363 -17.90 -5.58 7.38
N ASN A 364 -18.04 -4.69 6.41
CA ASN A 364 -17.87 -5.01 4.99
C ASN A 364 -16.38 -5.20 4.62
N VAL A 365 -16.02 -6.45 4.30
CA VAL A 365 -14.66 -6.86 3.88
C VAL A 365 -14.21 -6.18 2.60
N GLU A 366 -15.11 -5.97 1.63
CA GLU A 366 -14.77 -5.33 0.35
C GLU A 366 -14.39 -3.87 0.55
N ALA A 367 -15.16 -3.14 1.36
CA ALA A 367 -14.83 -1.76 1.71
C ALA A 367 -13.48 -1.69 2.44
N ALA A 368 -13.21 -2.61 3.36
CA ALA A 368 -11.93 -2.67 4.07
C ALA A 368 -10.76 -3.00 3.12
N CYS A 369 -10.95 -3.91 2.16
CA CYS A 369 -9.95 -4.21 1.13
C CYS A 369 -9.70 -3.00 0.23
N GLU A 370 -10.74 -2.27 -0.17
CA GLU A 370 -10.59 -1.06 -0.99
C GLU A 370 -9.80 0.04 -0.24
N HIS A 371 -10.01 0.20 1.07
CA HIS A 371 -9.20 1.10 1.91
C HIS A 371 -7.70 0.75 1.87
N LEU A 372 -7.38 -0.55 1.87
CA LEU A 372 -6.01 -1.07 1.77
C LEU A 372 -5.46 -1.08 0.32
N ASN A 373 -6.22 -0.56 -0.64
CA ASN A 373 -5.93 -0.62 -2.07
C ASN A 373 -5.72 -2.06 -2.62
N LEU A 374 -6.42 -3.04 -2.04
CA LEU A 374 -6.37 -4.44 -2.48
C LEU A 374 -7.25 -4.67 -3.71
N ASN A 375 -6.62 -4.94 -4.85
CA ASN A 375 -7.29 -5.50 -6.02
C ASN A 375 -7.89 -6.90 -5.69
N PRO A 376 -9.09 -7.24 -6.18
CA PRO A 376 -9.67 -8.59 -6.11
C PRO A 376 -8.71 -9.75 -6.42
N ALA A 377 -7.84 -9.62 -7.44
CA ALA A 377 -6.86 -10.65 -7.77
C ALA A 377 -5.80 -10.82 -6.66
N MET A 378 -5.34 -9.72 -6.07
CA MET A 378 -4.41 -9.74 -4.94
C MET A 378 -5.06 -10.31 -3.68
N ARG A 379 -6.34 -9.99 -3.44
CA ARG A 379 -7.14 -10.61 -2.37
C ARG A 379 -7.14 -12.13 -2.51
N THR A 380 -7.42 -12.64 -3.71
CA THR A 380 -7.41 -14.08 -4.01
C THR A 380 -6.05 -14.73 -3.75
N VAL A 381 -4.94 -14.05 -4.07
CA VAL A 381 -3.59 -14.56 -3.76
C VAL A 381 -3.40 -14.78 -2.26
N LEU A 382 -3.94 -13.89 -1.43
CA LEU A 382 -3.83 -13.95 0.04
C LEU A 382 -4.80 -14.94 0.68
N THR A 383 -6.03 -15.04 0.16
CA THR A 383 -7.13 -15.80 0.78
C THR A 383 -7.30 -17.22 0.25
N THR A 384 -6.78 -17.52 -0.95
CA THR A 384 -7.00 -18.80 -1.61
C THR A 384 -5.75 -19.68 -1.57
N ALA A 385 -5.94 -20.94 -1.18
CA ALA A 385 -4.85 -21.91 -1.13
C ALA A 385 -4.41 -22.28 -2.56
N PRO A 386 -3.15 -22.71 -2.72
CA PRO A 386 -2.63 -23.16 -4.02
C PRO A 386 -3.44 -24.35 -4.54
N ASN A 387 -3.72 -24.37 -5.84
CA ASN A 387 -4.50 -25.43 -6.48
C ASN A 387 -3.90 -25.76 -7.87
N MET A 388 -4.56 -26.65 -8.63
CA MET A 388 -4.05 -27.05 -9.96
C MET A 388 -4.03 -25.89 -10.98
N GLU A 389 -4.92 -24.92 -10.85
CA GLU A 389 -4.98 -23.74 -11.73
C GLU A 389 -3.90 -22.71 -11.36
N HIS A 390 -3.62 -22.58 -10.06
CA HIS A 390 -2.68 -21.63 -9.49
C HIS A 390 -1.77 -22.30 -8.44
N PRO A 391 -0.76 -23.06 -8.89
CA PRO A 391 0.18 -23.74 -8.01
C PRO A 391 1.28 -22.79 -7.48
N ASP A 392 1.88 -23.14 -6.33
CA ASP A 392 2.86 -22.29 -5.62
C ASP A 392 4.07 -21.88 -6.44
N TYR A 393 4.57 -22.76 -7.32
CA TYR A 393 5.77 -22.48 -8.10
C TYR A 393 5.57 -21.30 -9.08
N GLN A 394 4.34 -21.03 -9.53
CA GLN A 394 4.03 -19.88 -10.39
C GLN A 394 4.12 -18.55 -9.63
N ASP A 395 3.78 -18.54 -8.33
CA ASP A 395 3.93 -17.36 -7.46
C ASP A 395 5.41 -16.94 -7.30
N TRP A 396 6.34 -17.86 -7.57
CA TRP A 396 7.80 -17.66 -7.57
C TRP A 396 8.42 -17.50 -8.97
N GLY A 397 7.60 -17.47 -10.01
CA GLY A 397 8.02 -17.31 -11.40
C GLY A 397 8.71 -18.53 -11.98
N PHE A 398 8.40 -19.73 -11.48
CA PHE A 398 8.84 -20.99 -12.11
C PHE A 398 7.77 -21.51 -13.08
N PRO A 399 8.16 -22.09 -14.22
CA PRO A 399 7.21 -22.59 -15.22
C PRO A 399 6.52 -23.90 -14.80
N SER A 400 7.18 -24.70 -13.96
CA SER A 400 6.72 -26.01 -13.52
C SER A 400 7.28 -26.36 -12.13
N ALA A 401 6.74 -27.41 -11.50
CA ALA A 401 7.24 -27.89 -10.21
C ALA A 401 8.67 -28.45 -10.31
N SER A 402 8.95 -29.17 -11.41
CA SER A 402 10.31 -29.59 -11.78
C SER A 402 10.91 -28.58 -12.74
N VAL A 403 12.12 -28.11 -12.47
CA VAL A 403 12.73 -26.95 -13.14
C VAL A 403 14.15 -27.27 -13.58
N GLY A 404 14.63 -26.64 -14.66
CA GLY A 404 16.02 -26.74 -15.11
C GLY A 404 16.25 -27.24 -16.54
N ALA A 405 15.21 -27.72 -17.23
CA ALA A 405 15.32 -28.11 -18.65
C ALA A 405 15.40 -26.87 -19.57
N GLU A 406 14.72 -25.81 -19.15
CA GLU A 406 14.71 -24.48 -19.75
C GLU A 406 15.99 -23.67 -19.49
N GLY A 407 16.87 -24.15 -18.59
CA GLY A 407 18.02 -23.43 -18.08
C GLY A 407 17.62 -22.35 -17.07
N ILE A 408 18.31 -22.29 -15.93
CA ILE A 408 17.98 -21.33 -14.85
C ILE A 408 19.15 -20.38 -14.66
N VAL A 409 18.88 -19.08 -14.65
CA VAL A 409 19.91 -18.07 -14.40
C VAL A 409 19.72 -17.48 -13.02
N ASP A 410 20.82 -17.39 -12.27
CA ASP A 410 20.94 -16.62 -11.04
C ASP A 410 21.64 -15.28 -11.38
N PRO A 411 20.87 -14.19 -11.57
CA PRO A 411 21.42 -12.92 -12.02
C PRO A 411 22.29 -12.24 -10.97
N ILE A 412 22.10 -12.57 -9.68
CA ILE A 412 22.87 -11.95 -8.59
C ILE A 412 24.24 -12.61 -8.49
N ALA A 413 24.31 -13.93 -8.63
CA ALA A 413 25.57 -14.67 -8.59
C ALA A 413 26.26 -14.78 -9.97
N GLY A 414 25.59 -14.40 -11.06
CA GLY A 414 26.10 -14.57 -12.42
C GLY A 414 26.26 -16.05 -12.82
N MET A 415 25.40 -16.92 -12.29
CA MET A 415 25.48 -18.37 -12.49
C MET A 415 24.35 -18.85 -13.41
N ALA A 416 24.64 -19.85 -14.24
CA ALA A 416 23.67 -20.56 -15.06
C ALA A 416 23.59 -22.04 -14.65
N GLY A 417 22.40 -22.52 -14.37
CA GLY A 417 22.09 -23.90 -14.00
C GLY A 417 21.57 -24.68 -15.21
N THR A 418 22.14 -25.85 -15.45
CA THR A 418 21.70 -26.79 -16.50
C THR A 418 21.36 -28.14 -15.90
N LEU A 419 20.27 -28.75 -16.37
CA LEU A 419 19.88 -30.10 -15.96
C LEU A 419 20.82 -31.14 -16.59
N SER A 420 21.60 -31.84 -15.77
CA SER A 420 22.46 -32.94 -16.21
C SER A 420 22.60 -33.99 -15.12
N GLY A 421 22.42 -35.25 -15.49
CA GLY A 421 22.46 -36.38 -14.53
C GLY A 421 21.34 -36.36 -13.48
N GLY A 422 20.19 -35.75 -13.78
CA GLY A 422 19.06 -35.65 -12.85
C GLY A 422 19.21 -34.60 -11.75
N MET A 423 20.27 -33.78 -11.80
CA MET A 423 20.49 -32.63 -10.93
C MET A 423 20.78 -31.37 -11.75
N ILE A 424 20.57 -30.21 -11.13
CA ILE A 424 20.99 -28.93 -11.70
C ILE A 424 22.45 -28.71 -11.35
N ASN A 425 23.30 -28.69 -12.38
CA ASN A 425 24.70 -28.31 -12.25
C ASN A 425 24.85 -26.83 -12.56
N TRP A 426 25.54 -26.11 -11.67
CA TRP A 426 25.73 -24.68 -11.77
C TRP A 426 27.08 -24.35 -12.40
N THR A 427 27.07 -23.46 -13.38
CA THR A 427 28.25 -22.95 -14.08
C THR A 427 28.33 -21.44 -13.92
N GLY A 428 29.53 -20.91 -13.67
CA GLY A 428 29.77 -19.48 -13.52
C GLY A 428 31.06 -19.20 -12.74
N PRO A 429 31.23 -17.99 -12.18
CA PRO A 429 32.49 -17.56 -11.55
C PRO A 429 32.86 -18.33 -10.28
N GLN A 430 31.95 -19.13 -9.72
CA GLN A 430 32.12 -19.86 -8.47
C GLN A 430 31.61 -21.30 -8.57
N THR A 431 32.08 -22.16 -7.68
CA THR A 431 31.67 -23.57 -7.64
C THR A 431 30.54 -23.76 -6.63
N ARG A 432 29.36 -24.21 -7.10
CA ARG A 432 28.19 -24.53 -6.25
C ARG A 432 27.89 -26.03 -6.32
N ARG A 433 27.36 -26.59 -5.23
CA ARG A 433 26.84 -27.97 -5.20
C ARG A 433 25.69 -28.14 -6.20
N ALA A 434 25.56 -29.32 -6.80
CA ALA A 434 24.40 -29.66 -7.61
C ALA A 434 23.12 -29.73 -6.77
N ASP A 435 22.03 -29.16 -7.27
CA ASP A 435 20.73 -29.10 -6.57
C ASP A 435 19.69 -29.98 -7.27
N GLN A 436 18.66 -30.39 -6.53
CA GLN A 436 17.54 -31.12 -7.10
C GLN A 436 16.75 -30.22 -8.06
N PRO A 437 16.21 -30.76 -9.17
CA PRO A 437 15.45 -29.99 -10.17
C PRO A 437 14.03 -29.69 -9.69
N VAL A 438 13.86 -29.20 -8.46
CA VAL A 438 12.58 -28.88 -7.83
C VAL A 438 12.62 -27.44 -7.36
N TRP A 439 11.56 -26.67 -7.64
CA TRP A 439 11.53 -25.22 -7.44
C TRP A 439 11.90 -24.78 -6.01
N HIS A 440 11.35 -25.42 -4.97
CA HIS A 440 11.62 -25.06 -3.57
C HIS A 440 13.05 -25.43 -3.14
N ALA A 441 13.64 -26.47 -3.74
CA ALA A 441 15.04 -26.84 -3.49
C ALA A 441 15.99 -25.77 -4.03
N LEU A 442 15.63 -25.10 -5.14
CA LEU A 442 16.41 -23.98 -5.65
C LEU A 442 16.26 -22.71 -4.80
N LEU A 443 15.12 -22.52 -4.15
CA LEU A 443 14.93 -21.41 -3.20
C LEU A 443 15.76 -21.56 -1.92
N LYS A 444 16.42 -22.72 -1.69
CA LYS A 444 17.46 -22.84 -0.65
C LYS A 444 18.63 -21.90 -0.92
N ILE A 445 18.88 -21.54 -2.18
CA ILE A 445 19.92 -20.61 -2.57
C ILE A 445 19.45 -19.19 -2.27
N VAL A 446 20.19 -18.46 -1.41
CA VAL A 446 19.79 -17.13 -0.97
C VAL A 446 19.79 -16.09 -2.10
N SER A 447 20.74 -16.15 -3.03
CA SER A 447 20.76 -15.26 -4.20
C SER A 447 19.54 -15.44 -5.10
N LEU A 448 19.13 -16.69 -5.38
CA LEU A 448 17.93 -16.97 -6.17
C LEU A 448 16.66 -16.59 -5.43
N LEU A 449 16.58 -16.91 -4.13
CA LEU A 449 15.48 -16.48 -3.26
C LEU A 449 15.30 -14.96 -3.30
N ARG A 450 16.39 -14.20 -3.20
CA ARG A 450 16.40 -12.73 -3.25
C ARG A 450 16.04 -12.18 -4.63
N SER A 451 16.52 -12.80 -5.71
CA SER A 451 16.22 -12.33 -7.07
C SER A 451 14.74 -12.50 -7.41
N ARG A 452 14.11 -13.60 -6.96
CA ARG A 452 12.68 -13.86 -7.16
C ARG A 452 11.78 -13.04 -6.22
N SER A 453 12.14 -12.93 -4.94
CA SER A 453 11.37 -12.12 -3.97
C SER A 453 11.60 -10.61 -4.08
N ARG A 454 12.69 -10.20 -4.73
CA ARG A 454 13.23 -8.82 -4.74
C ARG A 454 13.51 -8.25 -3.35
N LEU A 455 13.94 -9.09 -2.41
CA LEU A 455 14.33 -8.67 -1.05
C LEU A 455 15.83 -8.34 -0.97
N ALA A 456 16.16 -7.28 -0.24
CA ALA A 456 17.52 -7.07 0.22
C ALA A 456 17.93 -8.17 1.22
N HIS A 457 19.24 -8.38 1.39
CA HIS A 457 19.72 -9.43 2.29
C HIS A 457 19.30 -9.18 3.75
N ARG A 458 19.39 -7.93 4.22
CA ARG A 458 18.96 -7.55 5.59
C ARG A 458 17.46 -7.71 5.80
N GLU A 459 16.66 -7.30 4.80
CA GLU A 459 15.21 -7.49 4.83
C GLU A 459 14.83 -8.98 4.91
N LEU A 460 15.52 -9.85 4.15
CA LEU A 460 15.31 -11.29 4.22
C LEU A 460 15.56 -11.83 5.64
N LEU A 461 16.67 -11.44 6.26
CA LEU A 461 16.97 -11.87 7.64
C LEU A 461 15.87 -11.40 8.61
N ASN A 462 15.45 -10.13 8.51
CA ASN A 462 14.36 -9.62 9.34
C ASN A 462 13.03 -10.38 9.11
N VAL A 463 12.68 -10.71 7.85
CA VAL A 463 11.48 -11.48 7.51
C VAL A 463 11.53 -12.90 8.11
N LEU A 464 12.70 -13.54 8.13
CA LEU A 464 12.89 -14.87 8.72
C LEU A 464 12.74 -14.88 10.26
N GLU A 465 12.89 -13.74 10.94
CA GLU A 465 12.67 -13.62 12.39
C GLU A 465 11.18 -13.56 12.77
N MET A 466 10.29 -13.22 11.82
CA MET A 466 8.87 -12.94 12.09
C MET A 466 8.12 -14.20 12.55
N ARG A 467 7.21 -14.07 13.53
CA ARG A 467 6.51 -15.22 14.14
C ARG A 467 5.65 -15.96 13.14
N PHE A 468 4.96 -15.24 12.26
CA PHE A 468 4.15 -15.81 11.19
C PHE A 468 5.02 -16.69 10.27
N VAL A 469 6.17 -16.17 9.83
CA VAL A 469 7.09 -16.90 8.94
C VAL A 469 7.70 -18.13 9.62
N ARG A 470 8.08 -17.99 10.89
CA ARG A 470 8.63 -19.09 11.71
C ARG A 470 7.61 -20.16 12.07
N ALA A 471 6.31 -19.83 12.11
CA ALA A 471 5.24 -20.74 12.52
C ALA A 471 5.53 -21.44 13.87
N GLY A 472 6.14 -20.72 14.82
CA GLY A 472 6.55 -21.27 16.13
C GLY A 472 7.78 -22.19 16.11
N GLY A 473 8.42 -22.40 14.96
CA GLY A 473 9.65 -23.17 14.81
C GLY A 473 10.91 -22.48 15.32
N PRO A 474 12.07 -23.16 15.30
CA PRO A 474 13.37 -22.56 15.66
C PRO A 474 13.73 -21.39 14.74
N ARG A 475 14.77 -20.64 15.11
CA ARG A 475 15.31 -19.58 14.26
C ARG A 475 15.86 -20.18 12.97
N TYR A 476 15.59 -19.54 11.84
CA TYR A 476 16.17 -19.93 10.56
C TYR A 476 17.60 -19.40 10.45
N GLU A 477 18.57 -20.30 10.33
CA GLU A 477 19.97 -19.93 10.14
C GLU A 477 20.35 -20.04 8.66
N VAL A 478 20.95 -18.96 8.15
CA VAL A 478 21.57 -18.94 6.82
C VAL A 478 23.01 -19.40 6.97
N THR A 479 23.39 -20.47 6.28
CA THR A 479 24.76 -21.00 6.29
C THR A 479 25.52 -20.54 5.04
N GLY A 480 26.84 -20.44 5.10
CA GLY A 480 27.70 -20.07 3.97
C GLY A 480 28.56 -18.83 4.23
N ALA A 481 29.23 -18.34 3.19
CA ALA A 481 30.13 -17.18 3.30
C ALA A 481 29.33 -15.88 3.48
N GLU A 482 29.54 -15.17 4.59
CA GLU A 482 28.78 -13.96 4.97
C GLU A 482 28.84 -12.81 3.95
N CYS A 483 29.89 -12.76 3.12
CA CYS A 483 30.07 -11.72 2.10
C CYS A 483 29.52 -12.12 0.72
N ASP A 484 29.00 -13.34 0.55
CA ASP A 484 28.62 -13.88 -0.75
C ASP A 484 27.26 -14.61 -0.74
N SER A 485 26.23 -13.90 -1.19
CA SER A 485 24.88 -14.45 -1.26
C SER A 485 24.71 -15.61 -2.27
N GLY A 486 25.65 -15.80 -3.18
CA GLY A 486 25.66 -16.92 -4.12
C GLY A 486 26.05 -18.26 -3.47
N LEU A 487 26.83 -18.20 -2.38
CA LEU A 487 27.26 -19.37 -1.62
C LEU A 487 26.40 -19.61 -0.37
N MET A 488 25.60 -18.62 0.03
CA MET A 488 24.67 -18.72 1.15
C MET A 488 23.49 -19.66 0.87
N ARG A 489 23.12 -20.44 1.87
CA ARG A 489 22.02 -21.42 1.80
C ARG A 489 21.12 -21.38 3.03
N LEU A 490 19.82 -21.51 2.78
CA LEU A 490 18.78 -21.73 3.77
C LEU A 490 18.30 -23.18 3.68
N GLU A 491 18.92 -24.07 4.45
CA GLU A 491 18.71 -25.52 4.30
C GLU A 491 17.30 -25.98 4.70
N LEU A 492 16.65 -25.25 5.60
CA LEU A 492 15.29 -25.50 6.08
C LEU A 492 14.20 -24.96 5.14
N MET A 493 14.53 -24.52 3.92
CA MET A 493 13.54 -24.10 2.94
C MET A 493 12.67 -25.29 2.48
N ASP A 494 11.36 -25.14 2.65
CA ASP A 494 10.30 -26.02 2.17
C ASP A 494 9.16 -25.21 1.51
N GLU A 495 8.17 -25.89 0.95
CA GLU A 495 7.03 -25.23 0.28
C GLU A 495 6.20 -24.38 1.25
N ALA A 496 6.08 -24.83 2.50
CA ALA A 496 5.33 -24.15 3.54
C ALA A 496 6.00 -22.81 3.93
N LEU A 497 7.32 -22.79 4.10
CA LEU A 497 8.10 -21.58 4.36
C LEU A 497 8.04 -20.62 3.17
N ALA A 498 8.19 -21.14 1.95
CA ALA A 498 8.07 -20.33 0.74
C ALA A 498 6.69 -19.65 0.65
N ARG A 499 5.60 -20.37 0.97
CA ARG A 499 4.25 -19.81 1.03
C ARG A 499 4.14 -18.70 2.08
N ARG A 500 4.64 -18.92 3.30
CA ARG A 500 4.58 -17.92 4.38
C ARG A 500 5.37 -16.65 4.04
N ILE A 501 6.58 -16.79 3.48
CA ILE A 501 7.37 -15.64 3.01
C ILE A 501 6.62 -14.88 1.92
N HIS A 502 6.04 -15.60 0.94
CA HIS A 502 5.29 -15.00 -0.15
C HIS A 502 4.11 -14.15 0.36
N LEU A 503 3.25 -14.73 1.20
CA LEU A 503 2.09 -14.04 1.77
C LEU A 503 2.49 -12.84 2.63
N PHE A 504 3.47 -13.02 3.50
CA PHE A 504 3.92 -12.00 4.44
C PHE A 504 4.53 -10.79 3.72
N VAL A 505 5.46 -11.03 2.79
CA VAL A 505 6.15 -9.95 2.06
C VAL A 505 5.18 -9.17 1.17
N ARG A 506 4.21 -9.86 0.58
CA ARG A 506 3.16 -9.22 -0.20
C ARG A 506 2.28 -8.31 0.62
N LEU A 507 1.79 -8.80 1.76
CA LEU A 507 0.99 -8.00 2.66
C LEU A 507 1.80 -6.82 3.21
N TRP A 508 3.07 -7.05 3.57
CA TRP A 508 3.97 -6.00 4.06
C TRP A 508 4.19 -4.88 3.04
N ARG A 509 4.49 -5.22 1.79
CA ARG A 509 4.69 -4.23 0.72
C ARG A 509 3.44 -3.43 0.41
N LEU A 510 2.27 -4.06 0.51
CA LEU A 510 0.98 -3.40 0.32
C LEU A 510 0.68 -2.41 1.45
N LEU A 511 0.89 -2.81 2.70
CA LEU A 511 0.55 -1.98 3.86
C LEU A 511 1.56 -0.84 4.09
N GLY A 512 2.82 -1.02 3.73
CA GLY A 512 3.90 -0.06 4.02
C GLY A 512 4.18 0.10 5.52
N TRP A 513 3.73 -0.84 6.36
CA TRP A 513 3.95 -0.84 7.80
C TRP A 513 5.31 -1.43 8.17
N SER A 514 5.68 -1.37 9.46
CA SER A 514 6.86 -2.10 9.93
C SER A 514 6.61 -3.60 9.89
N LEU A 515 7.66 -4.40 9.66
CA LEU A 515 7.56 -5.88 9.64
C LEU A 515 6.93 -6.43 10.93
N MET A 516 7.29 -5.85 12.07
CA MET A 516 6.78 -6.23 13.38
C MET A 516 5.28 -5.93 13.52
N ASP A 517 4.83 -4.81 12.95
CA ASP A 517 3.41 -4.42 13.01
C ASP A 517 2.55 -5.36 12.16
N VAL A 518 3.03 -5.75 10.97
CA VAL A 518 2.35 -6.73 10.11
C VAL A 518 2.29 -8.10 10.79
N ASP A 519 3.40 -8.54 11.40
CA ASP A 519 3.45 -9.81 12.13
C ASP A 519 2.51 -9.80 13.34
N ALA A 520 2.47 -8.71 14.11
CA ALA A 520 1.53 -8.54 15.22
C ALA A 520 0.08 -8.59 14.74
N ALA A 521 -0.25 -7.90 13.65
CA ALA A 521 -1.61 -7.88 13.09
C ALA A 521 -2.11 -9.29 12.70
N ILE A 522 -1.30 -10.05 11.96
CA ILE A 522 -1.66 -11.42 11.53
C ILE A 522 -1.84 -12.35 12.73
N ASN A 523 -0.96 -12.23 13.73
CA ASN A 523 -0.95 -13.13 14.88
C ASN A 523 -1.89 -12.69 16.02
N THR A 524 -2.66 -11.60 15.86
CA THR A 524 -3.58 -11.11 16.89
C THR A 524 -4.66 -12.16 17.22
N ARG A 525 -5.13 -12.91 16.22
CA ARG A 525 -6.11 -14.00 16.39
C ARG A 525 -5.66 -15.23 15.61
N SER A 526 -5.70 -16.40 16.23
CA SER A 526 -5.36 -17.66 15.54
C SER A 526 -6.26 -17.98 14.34
N ALA A 527 -7.50 -17.48 14.34
CA ALA A 527 -8.45 -17.62 13.24
C ALA A 527 -8.12 -16.76 12.00
N PHE A 528 -7.12 -15.87 12.07
CA PHE A 528 -6.68 -15.05 10.94
C PHE A 528 -5.89 -15.83 9.90
N THR A 529 -5.38 -17.00 10.26
CA THR A 529 -4.68 -17.90 9.36
C THR A 529 -5.39 -19.24 9.34
N SER A 530 -5.54 -19.82 8.15
CA SER A 530 -6.15 -21.15 7.99
C SER A 530 -5.30 -22.02 7.08
N GLY A 531 -5.51 -23.34 7.14
CA GLY A 531 -4.71 -24.31 6.39
C GLY A 531 -3.40 -24.69 7.08
N ALA A 532 -2.75 -25.73 6.53
CA ALA A 532 -1.47 -26.25 7.01
C ALA A 532 -0.49 -26.36 5.84
N ASN A 533 0.81 -26.47 6.15
CA ASN A 533 1.89 -26.61 5.16
C ASN A 533 1.87 -25.49 4.10
N ASN A 534 1.78 -25.82 2.81
CA ASN A 534 1.71 -24.87 1.71
C ASN A 534 0.28 -24.36 1.43
N ALA A 535 -0.74 -24.95 2.05
CA ALA A 535 -2.14 -24.51 1.93
C ALA A 535 -2.51 -23.36 2.88
N ILE A 536 -1.52 -22.69 3.49
CA ILE A 536 -1.75 -21.57 4.40
C ILE A 536 -2.36 -20.39 3.63
N THR A 537 -3.42 -19.81 4.20
CA THR A 537 -4.11 -18.62 3.69
C THR A 537 -4.44 -17.64 4.82
N LEU A 538 -4.62 -16.37 4.45
CA LEU A 538 -5.15 -15.33 5.34
C LEU A 538 -6.68 -15.32 5.23
N SER A 539 -7.37 -15.28 6.36
CA SER A 539 -8.84 -15.23 6.36
C SER A 539 -9.36 -13.85 5.95
N PRO A 540 -10.58 -13.74 5.39
CA PRO A 540 -11.22 -12.46 5.12
C PRO A 540 -11.32 -11.56 6.37
N ASP A 541 -11.54 -12.16 7.55
CA ASP A 541 -11.60 -11.44 8.83
C ASP A 541 -10.26 -10.80 9.21
N CYS A 542 -9.13 -11.40 8.81
CA CYS A 542 -7.80 -10.81 8.97
C CYS A 542 -7.67 -9.51 8.16
N LEU A 543 -8.11 -9.55 6.90
CA LEU A 543 -8.09 -8.37 6.02
C LEU A 543 -9.04 -7.28 6.50
N LEU A 544 -10.23 -7.66 6.99
CA LEU A 544 -11.17 -6.74 7.63
C LEU A 544 -10.55 -6.06 8.85
N PHE A 545 -9.91 -6.84 9.73
CA PHE A 545 -9.24 -6.33 10.92
C PHE A 545 -8.15 -5.33 10.56
N ILE A 546 -7.25 -5.68 9.64
CA ILE A 546 -6.15 -4.81 9.18
C ILE A 546 -6.69 -3.53 8.53
N GLY A 547 -7.72 -3.65 7.68
CA GLY A 547 -8.37 -2.51 7.04
C GLY A 547 -9.01 -1.56 8.04
N ASN A 548 -9.70 -2.09 9.06
CA ASN A 548 -10.30 -1.26 10.10
C ASN A 548 -9.26 -0.62 11.03
N ILE A 549 -8.13 -1.26 11.29
CA ILE A 549 -7.00 -0.62 11.99
C ILE A 549 -6.42 0.53 11.15
N ALA A 550 -6.24 0.34 9.85
CA ALA A 550 -5.78 1.40 8.95
C ALA A 550 -6.74 2.60 8.96
N ARG A 551 -8.05 2.35 8.89
CA ARG A 551 -9.12 3.36 9.01
C ARG A 551 -9.06 4.10 10.34
N LEU A 552 -8.93 3.35 11.44
CA LEU A 552 -8.85 3.90 12.78
C LEU A 552 -7.64 4.81 12.93
N SER A 553 -6.47 4.39 12.41
CA SER A 553 -5.24 5.18 12.40
C SER A 553 -5.41 6.45 11.55
N ALA A 554 -5.97 6.34 10.34
CA ALA A 554 -6.19 7.48 9.44
C ALA A 554 -7.13 8.52 10.06
N ARG A 555 -8.22 8.07 10.69
CA ARG A 555 -9.23 8.95 11.31
C ARG A 555 -8.74 9.63 12.59
N THR A 556 -8.03 8.91 13.46
CA THR A 556 -7.58 9.42 14.76
C THR A 556 -6.18 10.04 14.73
N ARG A 557 -5.42 9.84 13.64
CA ARG A 557 -3.99 10.17 13.51
C ARG A 557 -3.10 9.50 14.56
N VAL A 558 -3.60 8.46 15.22
CA VAL A 558 -2.80 7.61 16.11
C VAL A 558 -2.05 6.58 15.26
N PRO A 559 -0.76 6.31 15.52
CA PRO A 559 -0.01 5.29 14.79
C PRO A 559 -0.68 3.92 14.86
N VAL A 560 -0.71 3.21 13.72
CA VAL A 560 -1.23 1.84 13.58
C VAL A 560 -0.79 0.92 14.71
N ALA A 561 0.48 0.99 15.08
CA ALA A 561 1.03 0.16 16.14
C ALA A 561 0.27 0.34 17.47
N ILE A 562 -0.04 1.58 17.86
CA ILE A 562 -0.77 1.87 19.10
C ILE A 562 -2.24 1.47 18.96
N CYS A 563 -2.84 1.67 17.79
CA CYS A 563 -4.20 1.18 17.51
C CYS A 563 -4.31 -0.34 17.67
N MET A 564 -3.29 -1.11 17.24
CA MET A 564 -3.27 -2.56 17.41
C MET A 564 -3.11 -2.99 18.88
N ASP A 565 -2.32 -2.27 19.68
CA ASP A 565 -2.15 -2.57 21.11
C ASP A 565 -3.49 -2.58 21.86
N PHE A 566 -4.44 -1.73 21.45
CA PHE A 566 -5.79 -1.69 22.01
C PHE A 566 -6.52 -3.03 21.86
N PHE A 567 -6.37 -3.70 20.72
CA PHE A 567 -7.02 -4.97 20.40
C PHE A 567 -6.19 -6.20 20.78
N SER A 568 -5.12 -6.01 21.56
CA SER A 568 -4.45 -7.14 22.23
C SER A 568 -5.46 -7.89 23.12
N ARG A 569 -5.44 -9.23 23.13
CA ARG A 569 -6.44 -10.02 23.87
C ARG A 569 -6.38 -9.79 25.38
N SER A 570 -5.38 -10.38 26.02
CA SER A 570 -5.23 -10.42 27.48
C SER A 570 -3.96 -9.73 27.96
N THR A 571 -2.91 -9.73 27.15
CA THR A 571 -1.61 -9.14 27.46
C THR A 571 -1.08 -8.42 26.24
N LEU A 572 -0.42 -7.27 26.45
CA LEU A 572 0.36 -6.59 25.41
C LEU A 572 1.41 -7.55 24.85
N ASP A 573 1.75 -7.40 23.57
CA ASP A 573 2.72 -8.28 22.93
C ASP A 573 4.11 -8.12 23.60
N THR A 574 4.60 -9.22 24.18
CA THR A 574 5.89 -9.31 24.84
C THR A 574 6.98 -9.87 23.94
N THR A 575 6.67 -10.19 22.68
CA THR A 575 7.63 -10.72 21.71
C THR A 575 8.64 -9.66 21.31
N SER A 576 9.93 -10.00 21.30
CA SER A 576 10.98 -9.16 20.69
C SER A 576 11.57 -9.84 19.47
N TYR A 577 12.00 -9.04 18.52
CA TYR A 577 12.67 -9.52 17.30
C TYR A 577 14.13 -9.07 17.28
N TRP A 578 14.90 -9.66 16.38
CA TRP A 578 16.23 -9.16 16.02
C TRP A 578 16.10 -8.27 14.80
N ASN A 579 16.66 -7.05 14.88
CA ASN A 579 16.79 -6.18 13.74
C ASN A 579 18.21 -6.27 13.18
N HIS A 580 18.31 -6.61 11.89
CA HIS A 580 19.53 -6.79 11.10
C HIS A 580 19.87 -5.58 10.20
N ASP A 581 19.21 -4.44 10.36
CA ASP A 581 19.45 -3.23 9.56
C ASP A 581 20.83 -2.59 9.85
N GLY A 582 21.30 -2.71 11.11
CA GLY A 582 22.58 -2.20 11.59
C GLY A 582 23.78 -3.09 11.26
N ALA A 583 24.98 -2.62 11.66
CA ALA A 583 26.22 -3.40 11.50
C ALA A 583 26.25 -4.67 12.37
N GLN A 584 25.54 -4.63 13.51
CA GLN A 584 25.31 -5.79 14.38
C GLN A 584 23.81 -5.95 14.61
N PRO A 585 23.33 -7.20 14.75
CA PRO A 585 21.92 -7.44 15.04
C PRO A 585 21.58 -6.89 16.43
N THR A 586 20.59 -6.00 16.48
CA THR A 586 20.10 -5.40 17.72
C THR A 586 18.73 -5.95 18.07
N ARG A 587 18.50 -6.31 19.34
CA ARG A 587 17.18 -6.73 19.80
C ARG A 587 16.22 -5.54 19.82
N THR A 588 15.07 -5.67 19.17
CA THR A 588 13.99 -4.68 19.25
C THR A 588 13.24 -4.80 20.57
N LEU A 589 12.75 -3.67 21.08
CA LEU A 589 11.89 -3.67 22.26
C LEU A 589 10.53 -4.27 21.90
N SER A 590 9.96 -5.09 22.78
CA SER A 590 8.58 -5.56 22.61
C SER A 590 7.57 -4.43 22.80
N ARG A 591 6.30 -4.65 22.42
CA ARG A 591 5.24 -3.65 22.59
C ARG A 591 5.09 -3.26 24.07
N TYR A 592 5.11 -4.23 24.97
CA TYR A 592 5.11 -3.97 26.40
C TYR A 592 6.32 -3.14 26.87
N GLU A 593 7.53 -3.47 26.41
CA GLU A 593 8.76 -2.75 26.77
C GLU A 593 8.75 -1.30 26.24
N ILE A 594 8.09 -1.04 25.11
CA ILE A 594 7.91 0.33 24.60
C ILE A 594 7.05 1.18 25.55
N TRP A 595 6.05 0.58 26.21
CA TRP A 595 5.19 1.29 27.17
C TRP A 595 5.85 1.44 28.53
N PHE A 596 6.44 0.39 29.10
CA PHE A 596 6.86 0.38 30.51
C PHE A 596 8.37 0.29 30.72
N ASP A 597 9.16 0.01 29.68
CA ASP A 597 10.62 -0.07 29.76
C ASP A 597 11.29 1.04 28.91
N ASN A 598 10.55 2.10 28.58
CA ASN A 598 11.07 3.21 27.81
C ASN A 598 12.03 4.07 28.65
N SER A 599 13.18 4.42 28.07
CA SER A 599 14.16 5.32 28.69
C SER A 599 13.61 6.70 29.06
N ALA A 600 12.48 7.11 28.46
CA ALA A 600 11.81 8.38 28.75
C ALA A 600 11.06 8.40 30.09
N LEU A 601 10.76 7.25 30.72
CA LEU A 601 9.98 7.17 31.96
C LEU A 601 10.79 7.36 33.24
N GLY A 602 12.12 7.46 33.13
CA GLY A 602 13.03 7.69 34.24
C GLY A 602 14.11 6.62 34.39
N ARG A 603 15.20 6.97 35.10
CA ARG A 603 16.29 6.06 35.46
C ARG A 603 16.54 6.15 36.98
N PRO A 604 16.72 5.03 37.70
CA PRO A 604 16.71 3.64 37.21
C PRO A 604 15.29 3.13 36.88
N ARG A 605 15.22 2.17 35.96
CA ARG A 605 13.97 1.44 35.64
C ARG A 605 13.54 0.63 36.86
N LEU A 606 12.24 0.60 37.11
CA LEU A 606 11.65 -0.14 38.22
C LEU A 606 11.67 -1.64 37.91
N ALA A 607 12.31 -2.42 38.77
CA ALA A 607 12.50 -3.86 38.57
C ALA A 607 11.16 -4.62 38.57
N GLU A 608 10.15 -4.07 39.25
CA GLU A 608 8.80 -4.62 39.37
C GLU A 608 8.06 -4.66 38.01
N PHE A 609 8.47 -3.83 37.04
CA PHE A 609 7.89 -3.80 35.69
C PHE A 609 8.65 -4.66 34.68
N HIS A 610 9.74 -5.32 35.08
CA HIS A 610 10.47 -6.23 34.20
C HIS A 610 9.71 -7.55 33.99
N LEU A 611 9.68 -8.02 32.75
CA LEU A 611 9.14 -9.33 32.40
C LEU A 611 10.01 -10.45 32.97
N ASN A 612 9.37 -11.57 33.35
CA ASN A 612 10.07 -12.79 33.75
C ASN A 612 10.86 -13.39 32.58
N ALA A 613 11.72 -14.39 32.85
CA ALA A 613 12.56 -15.02 31.83
C ALA A 613 11.76 -15.65 30.67
N ALA A 614 10.56 -16.15 30.93
CA ALA A 614 9.64 -16.69 29.92
C ALA A 614 8.85 -15.63 29.15
N ARG A 615 8.89 -14.37 29.61
CA ARG A 615 8.16 -13.20 29.08
C ARG A 615 6.64 -13.36 29.05
N THR A 616 6.10 -14.15 29.96
CA THR A 616 4.66 -14.43 30.10
C THR A 616 4.00 -13.66 31.23
N ALA A 617 4.79 -13.15 32.19
CA ALA A 617 4.30 -12.38 33.33
C ALA A 617 5.40 -11.41 33.80
N LEU A 618 5.05 -10.55 34.76
CA LEU A 618 6.04 -9.74 35.49
C LEU A 618 6.94 -10.64 36.35
N THR A 619 8.13 -10.16 36.65
CA THR A 619 9.05 -10.83 37.57
C THR A 619 8.44 -10.85 38.96
N SER A 620 8.63 -11.95 39.70
CA SER A 620 8.12 -12.06 41.07
C SER A 620 8.62 -10.91 41.94
N LEU A 621 7.70 -10.26 42.64
CA LEU A 621 8.02 -9.17 43.55
C LEU A 621 8.95 -9.64 44.66
N THR A 622 9.97 -8.84 44.94
CA THR A 622 10.84 -9.06 46.10
C THR A 622 10.13 -8.55 47.34
N VAL A 623 9.96 -9.42 48.33
CA VAL A 623 9.40 -9.02 49.63
C VAL A 623 10.49 -8.30 50.42
N PRO A 624 10.31 -7.00 50.75
CA PRO A 624 11.31 -6.28 51.53
C PRO A 624 11.42 -6.87 52.94
N THR A 625 12.61 -6.79 53.54
CA THR A 625 12.82 -7.24 54.93
C THR A 625 11.96 -6.44 55.91
N ASP A 626 11.87 -5.12 55.67
CA ASP A 626 11.06 -4.18 56.44
C ASP A 626 9.99 -3.55 55.53
N GLY A 627 8.72 -3.66 55.94
CA GLY A 627 7.59 -3.06 55.24
C GLY A 627 6.84 -4.00 54.30
N LEU A 628 5.95 -3.42 53.49
CA LEU A 628 5.11 -4.14 52.55
C LEU A 628 5.70 -4.11 51.13
N PRO A 629 5.55 -5.19 50.35
CA PRO A 629 5.87 -5.17 48.93
C PRO A 629 4.93 -4.22 48.19
N LYS A 630 5.48 -3.51 47.19
CA LYS A 630 4.69 -2.65 46.29
C LYS A 630 3.96 -3.51 45.25
N ALA A 631 2.94 -4.23 45.71
CA ALA A 631 2.18 -5.18 44.89
C ALA A 631 1.00 -4.53 44.16
N ARG A 632 0.73 -3.24 44.39
CA ARG A 632 -0.41 -2.54 43.79
C ARG A 632 0.01 -1.58 42.70
N ILE A 633 -0.88 -1.34 41.73
CA ILE A 633 -0.71 -0.34 40.69
C ILE A 633 -0.72 1.06 41.31
N SER A 634 -1.57 1.28 42.31
CA SER A 634 -1.64 2.52 43.10
C SER A 634 -0.33 2.89 43.79
N ASP A 635 0.51 1.91 44.18
CA ASP A 635 1.84 2.17 44.77
C ASP A 635 2.83 2.76 43.74
N HIS A 636 2.51 2.66 42.44
CA HIS A 636 3.29 3.13 41.30
C HIS A 636 2.51 4.09 40.37
N ALA A 637 1.49 4.77 40.90
CA ALA A 637 0.55 5.57 40.11
C ALA A 637 1.24 6.64 39.22
N THR A 638 2.27 7.32 39.72
CA THR A 638 3.04 8.32 38.96
C THR A 638 3.75 7.72 37.75
N TYR A 639 4.36 6.54 37.91
CA TYR A 639 5.07 5.83 36.84
C TYR A 639 4.10 5.35 35.77
N VAL A 640 2.99 4.74 36.19
CA VAL A 640 1.96 4.21 35.28
C VAL A 640 1.22 5.34 34.56
N ALA A 641 0.89 6.42 35.26
CA ALA A 641 0.27 7.61 34.65
C ALA A 641 1.18 8.24 33.58
N ALA A 642 2.49 8.35 33.86
CA ALA A 642 3.48 8.83 32.89
C ALA A 642 3.60 7.89 31.67
N ALA A 643 3.61 6.57 31.88
CA ALA A 643 3.64 5.58 30.80
C ALA A 643 2.42 5.70 29.89
N LEU A 644 1.23 5.88 30.47
CA LEU A 644 -0.04 5.97 29.75
C LEU A 644 -0.27 7.35 29.11
N GLY A 645 0.48 8.38 29.51
CA GLY A 645 0.25 9.76 29.09
C GLY A 645 -1.08 10.32 29.61
N MET A 646 -1.52 9.87 30.79
CA MET A 646 -2.76 10.29 31.43
C MET A 646 -2.48 10.95 32.80
N PRO A 647 -3.31 11.88 33.28
CA PRO A 647 -3.11 12.45 34.59
C PRO A 647 -3.42 11.42 35.69
N GLU A 648 -2.71 11.52 36.82
CA GLU A 648 -2.84 10.59 37.95
C GLU A 648 -4.27 10.56 38.52
N SER A 649 -4.98 11.69 38.48
CA SER A 649 -6.40 11.77 38.87
C SER A 649 -7.30 10.90 37.98
N GLU A 650 -7.08 10.88 36.66
CA GLU A 650 -7.86 10.02 35.75
C GLU A 650 -7.50 8.54 35.95
N LEU A 651 -6.22 8.22 36.21
CA LEU A 651 -5.81 6.85 36.53
C LEU A 651 -6.47 6.36 37.82
N SER A 652 -6.49 7.20 38.86
CA SER A 652 -7.10 6.86 40.15
C SER A 652 -8.60 6.59 40.05
N ALA A 653 -9.30 7.21 39.09
CA ALA A 653 -10.72 6.96 38.83
C ALA A 653 -10.98 5.58 38.18
N LEU A 654 -9.98 4.98 37.55
CA LEU A 654 -10.07 3.63 36.96
C LEU A 654 -9.78 2.52 37.96
N LEU A 655 -9.09 2.82 39.06
CA LEU A 655 -8.70 1.87 40.08
C LEU A 655 -9.76 1.80 41.20
N PRO A 656 -9.87 0.67 41.92
CA PRO A 656 -10.76 0.55 43.06
C PRO A 656 -10.35 1.50 44.18
N VAL A 657 -11.34 2.17 44.77
CA VAL A 657 -11.16 3.00 45.96
C VAL A 657 -11.54 2.19 47.19
N GLY A 658 -10.74 2.25 48.25
CA GLY A 658 -11.00 1.51 49.48
C GLY A 658 -10.68 2.27 50.76
N ILE A 659 -11.40 1.92 51.83
CA ILE A 659 -11.16 2.41 53.19
C ILE A 659 -10.16 1.48 53.89
N LEU A 660 -9.13 2.04 54.52
CA LEU A 660 -8.18 1.28 55.32
C LEU A 660 -8.88 0.69 56.54
N LEU A 661 -8.85 -0.65 56.63
CA LEU A 661 -9.30 -1.40 57.79
C LEU A 661 -8.19 -1.58 58.82
N LEU A 662 -6.98 -1.85 58.32
CA LEU A 662 -5.76 -1.94 59.11
C LEU A 662 -4.65 -1.19 58.38
N ALA A 663 -4.09 -0.15 59.03
CA ALA A 663 -2.94 0.57 58.50
C ALA A 663 -1.72 -0.36 58.40
N SER A 664 -0.80 -0.05 57.49
CA SER A 664 0.45 -0.80 57.33
C SER A 664 1.22 -0.86 58.65
N MET A 665 1.37 -2.06 59.21
CA MET A 665 2.09 -2.27 60.47
C MET A 665 2.73 -3.65 60.53
N GLU A 666 3.73 -3.79 61.42
CA GLU A 666 4.29 -5.07 61.82
C GLU A 666 3.45 -5.68 62.95
N VAL A 667 2.83 -6.83 62.70
CA VAL A 667 2.01 -7.57 63.64
C VAL A 667 2.88 -8.61 64.35
N THR A 668 3.17 -8.36 65.63
CA THR A 668 3.95 -9.27 66.50
C THR A 668 3.08 -9.92 67.59
N ALA A 669 1.87 -9.39 67.81
CA ALA A 669 0.89 -9.89 68.76
C ALA A 669 -0.54 -9.71 68.20
N ALA A 670 -1.54 -10.30 68.87
CA ALA A 670 -2.94 -10.18 68.47
C ALA A 670 -3.36 -8.70 68.37
N THR A 671 -3.77 -8.30 67.18
CA THR A 671 -4.11 -6.91 66.85
C THR A 671 -5.49 -6.85 66.23
N THR A 672 -6.36 -6.01 66.78
CA THR A 672 -7.74 -5.81 66.30
C THR A 672 -7.91 -4.40 65.77
N SER A 673 -8.53 -4.25 64.60
CA SER A 673 -8.89 -2.95 64.04
C SER A 673 -10.03 -2.29 64.82
N GLY A 674 -10.13 -0.97 64.75
CA GLY A 674 -11.33 -0.26 65.20
C GLY A 674 -12.56 -0.61 64.36
N PRO A 675 -13.78 -0.28 64.85
CA PRO A 675 -15.01 -0.43 64.07
C PRO A 675 -14.98 0.52 62.87
N ILE A 676 -15.10 -0.01 61.66
CA ILE A 676 -15.05 0.80 60.43
C ILE A 676 -16.34 0.63 59.65
N ARG A 677 -16.98 1.77 59.35
CA ARG A 677 -18.21 1.81 58.56
C ARG A 677 -17.86 1.62 57.08
N ILE A 678 -18.33 0.53 56.49
CA ILE A 678 -18.12 0.18 55.07
C ILE A 678 -19.24 0.69 54.15
N GLY A 679 -20.26 1.34 54.72
CA GLY A 679 -21.45 1.82 54.00
C GLY A 679 -22.58 0.79 54.01
N ASP A 680 -23.66 1.09 53.28
CA ASP A 680 -24.87 0.24 53.23
C ASP A 680 -24.83 -0.75 52.04
N ALA A 681 -23.63 -0.98 51.49
CA ALA A 681 -23.42 -1.86 50.34
C ALA A 681 -23.67 -3.32 50.72
N ALA A 682 -24.45 -4.03 49.89
CA ALA A 682 -24.80 -5.45 50.13
C ALA A 682 -23.58 -6.39 50.06
N THR A 683 -22.55 -6.00 49.30
CA THR A 683 -21.31 -6.77 49.11
C THR A 683 -20.09 -5.85 49.08
N VAL A 684 -19.03 -6.22 49.79
CA VAL A 684 -17.77 -5.46 49.89
C VAL A 684 -16.59 -6.41 49.78
N ASP A 685 -15.59 -6.06 48.97
CA ASP A 685 -14.35 -6.83 48.86
C ASP A 685 -13.32 -6.34 49.88
N VAL A 686 -12.83 -7.24 50.73
CA VAL A 686 -11.74 -7.01 51.68
C VAL A 686 -10.44 -7.49 51.06
N GLU A 687 -9.49 -6.59 50.89
CA GLU A 687 -8.17 -6.86 50.34
C GLU A 687 -7.12 -6.83 51.44
N VAL A 688 -6.30 -7.89 51.48
CA VAL A 688 -5.25 -8.11 52.47
C VAL A 688 -3.92 -8.20 51.74
N LEU A 689 -3.00 -7.29 52.08
CA LEU A 689 -1.63 -7.28 51.58
C LEU A 689 -0.69 -7.71 52.69
N VAL A 690 0.07 -8.76 52.42
CA VAL A 690 1.00 -9.42 53.35
C VAL A 690 2.44 -9.18 52.90
N GLY A 691 3.30 -8.84 53.85
CA GLY A 691 4.74 -8.60 53.63
C GLY A 691 5.61 -9.71 54.19
N SER A 692 6.76 -9.34 54.77
CA SER A 692 7.70 -10.31 55.35
C SER A 692 7.06 -11.08 56.51
N LEU A 693 7.26 -12.41 56.49
CA LEU A 693 6.82 -13.34 57.53
C LEU A 693 8.05 -14.02 58.13
N SER A 694 8.19 -13.97 59.46
CA SER A 694 9.29 -14.63 60.16
C SER A 694 9.28 -16.16 59.94
N SER A 695 10.45 -16.77 59.78
CA SER A 695 10.59 -18.21 59.49
C SER A 695 9.84 -19.10 60.50
N GLY A 696 8.96 -19.95 60.01
CA GLY A 696 8.19 -20.90 60.83
C GLY A 696 7.00 -20.27 61.59
N ALA A 697 6.71 -18.99 61.39
CA ALA A 697 5.52 -18.36 61.95
C ALA A 697 4.29 -18.57 61.06
N SER A 698 3.11 -18.57 61.68
CA SER A 698 1.82 -18.51 61.01
C SER A 698 0.88 -17.58 61.76
N PHE A 699 -0.05 -16.95 61.06
CA PHE A 699 -1.06 -16.07 61.62
C PHE A 699 -2.46 -16.50 61.17
N ALA A 700 -3.49 -15.99 61.84
CA ALA A 700 -4.88 -16.13 61.41
C ALA A 700 -5.56 -14.76 61.41
N LEU A 701 -6.21 -14.41 60.30
CA LEU A 701 -7.04 -13.23 60.14
C LEU A 701 -8.51 -13.62 60.40
N THR A 702 -9.16 -12.96 61.35
CA THR A 702 -10.59 -13.12 61.63
C THR A 702 -11.34 -11.87 61.21
N ILE A 703 -12.40 -12.04 60.42
CA ILE A 703 -13.30 -10.95 60.01
C ILE A 703 -14.57 -11.00 60.86
N GLN A 704 -14.96 -9.87 61.43
CA GLN A 704 -16.15 -9.72 62.24
C GLN A 704 -17.04 -8.61 61.68
N ASP A 705 -18.35 -8.77 61.81
CA ASP A 705 -19.34 -7.77 61.39
C ASP A 705 -20.24 -7.31 62.53
N SER A 706 -20.81 -6.12 62.38
CA SER A 706 -21.68 -5.49 63.38
C SER A 706 -22.74 -4.61 62.73
N ALA A 707 -23.95 -4.62 63.30
CA ALA A 707 -25.06 -3.76 62.89
C ALA A 707 -25.03 -2.40 63.58
N ASP A 708 -24.55 -2.35 64.82
CA ASP A 708 -24.56 -1.17 65.70
C ASP A 708 -23.18 -0.51 65.87
N GLY A 709 -22.12 -1.15 65.39
CA GLY A 709 -20.74 -0.70 65.53
C GLY A 709 -20.16 -0.93 66.95
N ALA A 710 -20.89 -1.63 67.83
CA ALA A 710 -20.51 -1.89 69.21
C ALA A 710 -20.34 -3.39 69.49
N THR A 711 -21.18 -4.24 68.90
CA THR A 711 -21.14 -5.70 69.10
C THR A 711 -20.69 -6.41 67.82
N PHE A 712 -19.53 -7.06 67.87
CA PHE A 712 -18.91 -7.74 66.72
C PHE A 712 -19.04 -9.25 66.84
N GLN A 713 -19.45 -9.90 65.75
CA GLN A 713 -19.52 -11.35 65.64
C GLN A 713 -18.70 -11.83 64.45
N ASN A 714 -18.09 -13.01 64.55
CA ASN A 714 -17.35 -13.60 63.43
C ASN A 714 -18.29 -13.81 62.24
N VAL A 715 -17.87 -13.33 61.08
CA VAL A 715 -18.62 -13.52 59.83
C VAL A 715 -18.71 -15.01 59.53
N THR A 716 -19.92 -15.49 59.25
CA THR A 716 -20.13 -16.91 58.92
C THR A 716 -19.52 -17.26 57.55
N ALA A 717 -19.14 -18.52 57.35
CA ALA A 717 -18.58 -18.98 56.08
C ALA A 717 -19.53 -18.82 54.87
N ALA A 718 -20.84 -18.62 55.09
CA ALA A 718 -21.80 -18.34 54.03
C ALA A 718 -21.75 -16.88 53.54
N SER A 719 -21.20 -15.97 54.36
CA SER A 719 -21.17 -14.52 54.13
C SER A 719 -19.76 -14.01 53.79
N LEU A 720 -18.79 -14.92 53.63
CA LEU A 720 -17.42 -14.61 53.23
C LEU A 720 -16.94 -15.62 52.18
N SER A 721 -16.31 -15.15 51.10
CA SER A 721 -15.80 -16.02 50.03
C SER A 721 -14.57 -16.88 50.41
N GLY A 722 -14.17 -16.91 51.69
CA GLY A 722 -12.99 -17.62 52.19
C GLY A 722 -13.16 -18.11 53.62
N ALA A 723 -12.16 -18.86 54.11
CA ALA A 723 -12.15 -19.35 55.48
C ALA A 723 -12.11 -18.20 56.49
N ASN A 724 -12.84 -18.32 57.59
CA ASN A 724 -12.80 -17.38 58.72
C ASN A 724 -12.71 -18.19 60.02
N PRO A 725 -11.56 -18.22 60.72
CA PRO A 725 -10.34 -17.46 60.48
C PRO A 725 -9.56 -17.92 59.23
N TRP A 726 -8.99 -16.97 58.49
CA TRP A 726 -8.15 -17.22 57.31
C TRP A 726 -6.68 -17.43 57.71
N PRO A 727 -6.04 -18.56 57.37
CA PRO A 727 -4.65 -18.82 57.73
C PRO A 727 -3.67 -18.05 56.83
N ILE A 728 -2.68 -17.42 57.45
CA ILE A 728 -1.55 -16.74 56.80
C ILE A 728 -0.29 -17.55 57.09
N THR A 729 0.37 -18.03 56.03
CA THR A 729 1.56 -18.88 56.07
C THR A 729 2.58 -18.41 55.04
N SER A 730 3.76 -19.04 54.98
CA SER A 730 4.75 -18.74 53.94
C SER A 730 4.29 -19.04 52.51
N ALA A 731 3.20 -19.80 52.33
CA ALA A 731 2.59 -20.09 51.03
C ALA A 731 1.48 -19.10 50.64
N THR A 732 1.15 -18.16 51.51
CA THR A 732 0.08 -17.17 51.26
C THR A 732 0.53 -16.17 50.18
N ALA A 733 -0.34 -15.89 49.21
CA ALA A 733 -0.08 -14.88 48.18
C ALA A 733 0.06 -13.48 48.82
N LEU A 734 0.92 -12.64 48.24
CA LEU A 734 1.19 -11.29 48.76
C LEU A 734 -0.09 -10.46 48.83
N LEU A 735 -0.95 -10.55 47.82
CA LEU A 735 -2.25 -9.88 47.77
C LEU A 735 -3.36 -10.94 47.74
N SER A 736 -4.30 -10.86 48.67
CA SER A 736 -5.47 -11.76 48.76
C SER A 736 -6.76 -10.96 48.93
N ARG A 737 -7.86 -11.42 48.33
CA ARG A 737 -9.16 -10.73 48.36
C ARG A 737 -10.27 -11.66 48.83
N PHE A 738 -11.16 -11.12 49.67
CA PHE A 738 -12.33 -11.81 50.20
C PHE A 738 -13.58 -10.99 49.99
N THR A 739 -14.62 -11.58 49.40
CA THR A 739 -15.91 -10.91 49.23
C THR A 739 -16.75 -11.15 50.49
N TYR A 740 -17.12 -10.07 51.17
CA TYR A 740 -18.08 -10.04 52.26
C TYR A 740 -19.48 -9.75 51.70
N SER A 741 -20.47 -10.58 52.07
CA SER A 741 -21.87 -10.47 51.64
C SER A 741 -22.86 -10.50 52.81
N GLY A 742 -22.41 -10.17 54.02
CA GLY A 742 -23.22 -10.23 55.23
C GLY A 742 -24.17 -9.05 55.45
N GLY A 743 -24.09 -8.00 54.63
CA GLY A 743 -25.04 -6.88 54.60
C GLY A 743 -25.05 -5.97 55.85
N LYS A 744 -24.11 -6.13 56.79
CA LYS A 744 -24.00 -5.24 57.97
C LYS A 744 -23.01 -4.09 57.69
N PRO A 745 -23.28 -2.88 58.21
CA PRO A 745 -22.53 -1.67 57.83
C PRO A 745 -21.17 -1.51 58.51
N TYR A 746 -20.83 -2.29 59.54
CA TYR A 746 -19.55 -2.19 60.25
C TYR A 746 -18.76 -3.49 60.16
N LEU A 747 -17.47 -3.37 59.84
CA LEU A 747 -16.50 -4.46 59.91
C LEU A 747 -15.42 -4.16 60.95
N SER A 748 -14.92 -5.23 61.57
CA SER A 748 -13.71 -5.25 62.39
C SER A 748 -12.89 -6.49 62.06
N LEU A 749 -11.56 -6.40 62.11
CA LEU A 749 -10.67 -7.51 61.84
C LEU A 749 -9.71 -7.73 63.00
N SER A 750 -9.35 -8.98 63.23
CA SER A 750 -8.34 -9.38 64.20
C SER A 750 -7.30 -10.27 63.54
N ILE A 751 -6.02 -9.90 63.61
CA ILE A 751 -4.89 -10.74 63.17
C ILE A 751 -4.18 -11.24 64.43
N ALA A 752 -4.01 -12.56 64.57
CA ALA A 752 -3.32 -13.17 65.71
C ALA A 752 -2.31 -14.24 65.26
N PRO A 753 -1.14 -14.35 65.91
CA PRO A 753 -0.20 -15.42 65.65
C PRO A 753 -0.76 -16.77 66.09
N THR A 754 -0.54 -17.81 65.28
CA THR A 754 -0.97 -19.19 65.53
C THR A 754 0.21 -20.15 65.74
N ALA A 755 1.40 -19.82 65.25
CA ALA A 755 2.64 -20.53 65.50
C ALA A 755 3.87 -19.60 65.36
N GLY A 756 5.00 -19.98 65.95
CA GLY A 756 6.29 -19.27 65.88
C GLY A 756 6.83 -18.87 67.24
N THR A 757 8.17 -18.85 67.41
CA THR A 757 8.84 -18.48 68.67
C THR A 757 8.96 -16.97 68.88
N ASN A 758 9.00 -16.18 67.80
CA ASN A 758 8.89 -14.73 67.77
C ASN A 758 8.21 -14.34 66.43
N PRO A 759 6.88 -14.53 66.33
CA PRO A 759 6.18 -14.36 65.07
C PRO A 759 6.10 -12.87 64.72
N SER A 760 6.53 -12.51 63.50
CA SER A 760 6.39 -11.18 62.92
C SER A 760 5.79 -11.27 61.52
N LEU A 761 4.85 -10.35 61.23
CA LEU A 761 4.15 -10.24 59.96
C LEU A 761 3.86 -8.79 59.61
N TRP A 762 4.36 -8.29 58.48
CA TRP A 762 3.85 -7.04 57.92
C TRP A 762 2.51 -7.24 57.23
N SER A 763 1.50 -6.43 57.56
CA SER A 763 0.18 -6.51 56.93
C SER A 763 -0.52 -5.15 56.83
N THR A 764 -1.35 -5.00 55.81
CA THR A 764 -2.37 -3.96 55.70
C THR A 764 -3.65 -4.55 55.12
N VAL A 765 -4.79 -4.02 55.55
CA VAL A 765 -6.10 -4.48 55.10
C VAL A 765 -6.94 -3.29 54.69
N ARG A 766 -7.65 -3.37 53.57
CA ARG A 766 -8.61 -2.36 53.13
C ARG A 766 -9.93 -2.99 52.66
N ALA A 767 -11.03 -2.29 52.86
CA ALA A 767 -12.33 -2.62 52.28
C ALA A 767 -12.55 -1.76 51.04
N LEU A 768 -12.76 -2.37 49.88
CA LEU A 768 -13.00 -1.68 48.61
C LEU A 768 -14.45 -1.18 48.56
N GLN A 769 -14.62 0.13 48.39
CA GLN A 769 -15.92 0.78 48.22
C GLN A 769 -16.40 0.69 46.77
N THR A 770 -15.47 0.72 45.82
CA THR A 770 -15.74 0.56 44.40
C THR A 770 -14.86 -0.57 43.85
N ALA A 771 -15.40 -1.35 42.91
CA ALA A 771 -14.64 -2.39 42.23
C ALA A 771 -13.57 -1.82 41.27
N GLY A 772 -13.72 -0.55 40.87
CA GLY A 772 -12.93 0.07 39.81
C GLY A 772 -13.25 -0.53 38.42
N GLN A 773 -12.65 0.05 37.39
CA GLN A 773 -12.68 -0.53 36.03
C GLN A 773 -11.57 -1.57 35.84
N VAL A 774 -10.48 -1.48 36.61
CA VAL A 774 -9.36 -2.42 36.60
C VAL A 774 -8.95 -2.74 38.03
N SER A 775 -8.65 -4.00 38.32
CA SER A 775 -8.15 -4.40 39.63
C SER A 775 -6.77 -3.80 39.93
N ASP A 776 -6.52 -3.42 41.18
CA ASP A 776 -5.30 -2.72 41.61
C ASP A 776 -4.06 -3.63 41.75
N GLU A 777 -4.13 -4.90 41.37
CA GLU A 777 -2.99 -5.81 41.44
C GLU A 777 -1.97 -5.52 40.34
N LEU A 778 -0.68 -5.44 40.69
CA LEU A 778 0.40 -5.26 39.72
C LEU A 778 0.62 -6.55 38.91
N ALA A 779 -0.18 -6.72 37.87
CA ALA A 779 -0.12 -7.83 36.94
C ALA A 779 -0.08 -7.33 35.49
N LEU A 780 0.58 -8.09 34.62
CA LEU A 780 0.70 -7.77 33.19
C LEU A 780 -0.69 -7.60 32.52
N ALA A 781 -1.67 -8.40 32.93
CA ALA A 781 -3.04 -8.29 32.44
C ALA A 781 -3.71 -6.96 32.85
N ASN A 782 -3.59 -6.55 34.11
CA ASN A 782 -4.16 -5.29 34.59
C ASN A 782 -3.48 -4.07 33.93
N LEU A 783 -2.15 -4.10 33.79
CA LEU A 783 -1.40 -3.07 33.06
C LEU A 783 -1.84 -2.98 31.59
N THR A 784 -2.09 -4.12 30.96
CA THR A 784 -2.62 -4.17 29.58
C THR A 784 -3.99 -3.51 29.49
N THR A 785 -4.91 -3.83 30.41
CA THR A 785 -6.24 -3.20 30.44
C THR A 785 -6.16 -1.69 30.65
N LEU A 786 -5.26 -1.21 31.52
CA LEU A 786 -5.02 0.22 31.69
C LEU A 786 -4.45 0.88 30.43
N CYS A 787 -3.53 0.21 29.73
CA CYS A 787 -3.05 0.66 28.41
C CYS A 787 -4.20 0.80 27.43
N LYS A 788 -5.15 -0.15 27.39
CA LYS A 788 -6.33 -0.04 26.51
C LYS A 788 -7.17 1.20 26.84
N TYR A 789 -7.42 1.49 28.11
CA TYR A 789 -8.12 2.72 28.50
C TYR A 789 -7.36 3.99 28.12
N GLY A 790 -6.04 4.02 28.33
CA GLY A 790 -5.18 5.14 27.90
C GLY A 790 -5.18 5.34 26.39
N ILE A 791 -5.18 4.26 25.61
CA ILE A 791 -5.28 4.30 24.15
C ILE A 791 -6.67 4.76 23.72
N LEU A 792 -7.75 4.26 24.32
CA LEU A 792 -9.12 4.68 23.98
C LEU A 792 -9.33 6.17 24.22
N ARG A 793 -8.84 6.69 25.35
CA ARG A 793 -8.79 8.13 25.66
C ARG A 793 -8.13 8.92 24.53
N ARG A 794 -7.00 8.42 24.02
CA ARG A 794 -6.26 9.05 22.91
C ARG A 794 -7.00 8.94 21.57
N LEU A 795 -7.66 7.82 21.29
CA LEU A 795 -8.44 7.61 20.06
C LEU A 795 -9.66 8.56 20.01
N ILE A 796 -10.36 8.70 21.12
CA ILE A 796 -11.56 9.56 21.23
C ILE A 796 -11.17 11.03 21.40
N GLY A 797 -10.01 11.33 22.01
CA GLY A 797 -9.54 12.70 22.21
C GLY A 797 -10.31 13.47 23.29
N LYS A 798 -10.86 12.75 24.27
CA LYS A 798 -11.67 13.27 25.38
C LYS A 798 -11.13 12.79 26.73
N PRO A 799 -11.41 13.49 27.85
CA PRO A 799 -10.99 13.02 29.18
C PRO A 799 -11.66 11.68 29.52
N MET A 800 -11.02 10.87 30.36
CA MET A 800 -11.47 9.50 30.64
C MET A 800 -12.91 9.43 31.19
N ALA A 801 -13.35 10.43 31.96
CA ALA A 801 -14.73 10.51 32.43
C ALA A 801 -15.75 10.59 31.29
N GLU A 802 -15.55 11.47 30.30
CA GLU A 802 -16.42 11.58 29.12
C GLU A 802 -16.38 10.31 28.27
N VAL A 803 -15.22 9.63 28.21
CA VAL A 803 -15.09 8.35 27.49
C VAL A 803 -15.94 7.27 28.13
N LEU A 804 -15.92 7.15 29.47
CA LEU A 804 -16.77 6.20 30.19
C LEU A 804 -18.25 6.51 29.99
N THR A 805 -18.63 7.79 30.09
CA THR A 805 -20.00 8.23 29.81
C THR A 805 -20.42 7.88 28.38
N LEU A 806 -19.54 8.08 27.39
CA LEU A 806 -19.85 7.74 26.00
C LEU A 806 -20.07 6.24 25.80
N LEU A 807 -19.25 5.40 26.44
CA LEU A 807 -19.41 3.93 26.40
C LEU A 807 -20.74 3.49 26.99
N GLU A 808 -21.13 4.07 28.13
CA GLU A 808 -22.41 3.80 28.79
C GLU A 808 -23.60 4.24 27.94
N LEU A 809 -23.52 5.43 27.33
CA LEU A 809 -24.59 5.97 26.48
C LEU A 809 -24.73 5.21 25.15
N SER A 810 -23.63 4.78 24.55
CA SER A 810 -23.66 4.05 23.28
C SER A 810 -24.00 2.56 23.47
N GLY A 811 -23.78 2.01 24.68
CA GLY A 811 -23.92 0.58 24.96
C GLY A 811 -22.91 -0.29 24.19
N LEU A 812 -21.85 0.31 23.66
CA LEU A 812 -20.81 -0.38 22.88
C LEU A 812 -19.66 -0.76 23.81
N ASP A 813 -19.23 -2.01 23.76
CA ASP A 813 -18.08 -2.50 24.52
C ASP A 813 -16.91 -2.84 23.59
N PRO A 814 -15.98 -1.90 23.35
CA PRO A 814 -14.79 -2.15 22.55
C PRO A 814 -13.73 -3.00 23.27
N PHE A 815 -13.94 -3.35 24.56
CA PHE A 815 -13.04 -4.19 25.34
C PHE A 815 -13.45 -5.66 25.35
N ALA A 816 -14.64 -5.99 24.84
CA ALA A 816 -15.11 -7.36 24.76
C ALA A 816 -14.11 -8.26 24.01
N ALA A 817 -13.97 -9.51 24.44
CA ALA A 817 -12.98 -10.44 23.87
C ALA A 817 -13.18 -10.72 22.36
N THR A 818 -14.40 -10.51 21.86
CA THR A 818 -14.77 -10.63 20.44
C THR A 818 -14.76 -9.30 19.70
N ALA A 819 -14.74 -8.16 20.40
CA ALA A 819 -14.77 -6.83 19.80
C ALA A 819 -13.59 -6.65 18.84
N GLY A 820 -13.91 -6.19 17.63
CA GLY A 820 -12.92 -5.79 16.65
C GLY A 820 -12.83 -4.26 16.56
N PRO A 821 -12.00 -3.76 15.63
CA PRO A 821 -11.85 -2.33 15.39
C PRO A 821 -13.08 -1.67 14.78
N ASP A 822 -14.02 -2.47 14.27
CA ASP A 822 -15.37 -2.05 13.88
C ASP A 822 -16.11 -1.37 15.02
N VAL A 823 -16.15 -1.96 16.22
CA VAL A 823 -16.85 -1.38 17.40
C VAL A 823 -16.24 -0.04 17.80
N ALA A 824 -14.91 0.10 17.72
CA ALA A 824 -14.23 1.37 18.00
C ALA A 824 -14.53 2.45 16.95
N LEU A 825 -14.67 2.06 15.68
CA LEU A 825 -15.08 2.98 14.61
C LEU A 825 -16.54 3.43 14.77
N GLU A 826 -17.43 2.53 15.19
CA GLU A 826 -18.82 2.86 15.55
C GLU A 826 -18.90 3.82 16.73
N LEU A 827 -18.05 3.64 17.74
CA LEU A 827 -17.95 4.57 18.86
C LEU A 827 -17.48 5.97 18.42
N LEU A 828 -16.56 6.04 17.45
CA LEU A 828 -16.15 7.32 16.85
C LEU A 828 -17.27 7.94 15.99
N ASP A 829 -18.07 7.14 15.30
CA ASP A 829 -19.27 7.61 14.59
C ASP A 829 -20.28 8.20 15.57
N ALA A 830 -20.52 7.55 16.72
CA ALA A 830 -21.39 8.07 17.76
C ALA A 830 -20.89 9.41 18.31
N ARG A 831 -19.58 9.52 18.60
CA ARG A 831 -18.95 10.78 19.02
C ARG A 831 -19.14 11.88 17.96
N ASP A 832 -18.86 11.58 16.71
CA ASP A 832 -18.92 12.56 15.62
C ASP A 832 -20.36 12.98 15.31
N ALA A 833 -21.34 12.08 15.49
CA ALA A 833 -22.75 12.40 15.40
C ALA A 833 -23.17 13.44 16.46
N LEU A 834 -22.71 13.29 17.71
CA LEU A 834 -22.95 14.29 18.77
C LEU A 834 -22.31 15.64 18.43
N ALA A 835 -21.10 15.62 17.86
CA ALA A 835 -20.42 16.83 17.41
C ALA A 835 -21.18 17.54 16.27
N VAL A 836 -21.75 16.80 15.32
CA VAL A 836 -22.59 17.36 14.23
C VAL A 836 -23.88 17.98 14.78
N LEU A 837 -24.47 17.39 15.82
CA LEU A 837 -25.63 17.96 16.52
C LEU A 837 -25.27 19.19 17.38
N GLY A 838 -23.98 19.42 17.65
CA GLY A 838 -23.50 20.51 18.49
C GLY A 838 -23.76 20.31 19.99
N VAL A 839 -23.95 19.06 20.43
CA VAL A 839 -24.23 18.71 21.84
C VAL A 839 -23.01 18.04 22.48
N SER A 840 -22.69 18.39 23.72
CA SER A 840 -21.61 17.73 24.46
C SER A 840 -22.03 16.35 25.02
N ILE A 841 -21.06 15.49 25.31
CA ILE A 841 -21.31 14.16 25.90
C ILE A 841 -22.01 14.31 27.26
N ALA A 842 -21.58 15.27 28.10
CA ALA A 842 -22.19 15.53 29.40
C ALA A 842 -23.63 16.06 29.30
N GLU A 843 -23.95 16.90 28.30
CA GLU A 843 -25.32 17.34 28.05
C GLU A 843 -26.20 16.20 27.54
N THR A 844 -25.66 15.35 26.67
CA THR A 844 -26.36 14.17 26.15
C THR A 844 -26.67 13.19 27.28
N ASP A 845 -25.71 13.00 28.18
CA ASP A 845 -25.88 12.19 29.40
C ASP A 845 -27.02 12.71 30.26
N ARG A 846 -27.00 14.02 30.54
CA ARG A 846 -28.05 14.70 31.30
C ARG A 846 -29.41 14.62 30.62
N LEU A 847 -29.46 14.67 29.29
CA LEU A 847 -30.71 14.59 28.52
C LEU A 847 -31.30 13.18 28.49
N LEU A 848 -30.46 12.14 28.38
CA LEU A 848 -30.90 10.76 28.21
C LEU A 848 -31.09 10.01 29.53
N ARG A 849 -30.18 10.18 30.50
CA ARG A 849 -30.21 9.50 31.80
C ARG A 849 -30.79 10.36 32.92
N GLY A 850 -30.77 11.68 32.76
CA GLY A 850 -31.20 12.63 33.79
C GLY A 850 -30.04 13.04 34.72
N PRO A 851 -30.29 13.90 35.72
CA PRO A 851 -29.31 14.24 36.74
C PRO A 851 -29.18 13.10 37.77
N ASP A 852 -27.96 12.65 38.05
CA ASP A 852 -27.67 11.53 38.97
C ASP A 852 -27.09 11.98 40.33
N ASP A 853 -26.94 13.28 40.51
CA ASP A 853 -26.19 13.94 41.59
C ASP A 853 -27.11 14.73 42.55
N ALA A 854 -26.54 15.47 43.51
CA ALA A 854 -27.31 16.32 44.45
C ALA A 854 -28.22 17.34 43.73
N ALA A 855 -27.93 17.63 42.46
CA ALA A 855 -28.79 18.36 41.55
C ALA A 855 -30.15 17.68 41.30
N ALA A 856 -30.21 16.35 41.26
CA ALA A 856 -31.44 15.56 41.16
C ALA A 856 -32.36 15.82 42.35
N GLY A 857 -31.83 15.72 43.58
CA GLY A 857 -32.59 16.03 44.79
C GLY A 857 -32.99 17.51 44.88
N THR A 858 -32.23 18.41 44.26
CA THR A 858 -32.57 19.84 44.17
C THR A 858 -33.68 20.08 43.14
N LEU A 859 -33.60 19.44 41.98
CA LEU A 859 -34.61 19.48 40.92
C LEU A 859 -35.91 18.81 41.35
N GLU A 860 -35.85 17.71 42.10
CA GLU A 860 -37.01 17.05 42.68
C GLU A 860 -37.71 17.96 43.71
N LYS A 861 -36.93 18.67 44.55
CA LYS A 861 -37.48 19.71 45.44
C LYS A 861 -38.10 20.87 44.67
N GLN A 862 -37.46 21.34 43.60
CA GLN A 862 -37.99 22.41 42.76
C GLN A 862 -39.26 21.98 42.02
N ALA A 863 -39.28 20.77 41.45
CA ALA A 863 -40.45 20.17 40.82
C ALA A 863 -41.58 19.99 41.84
N GLY A 864 -41.28 19.54 43.06
CA GLY A 864 -42.24 19.46 44.15
C GLY A 864 -42.82 20.82 44.55
N ALA A 865 -41.99 21.86 44.62
CA ALA A 865 -42.43 23.24 44.86
C ALA A 865 -43.31 23.77 43.72
N LEU A 866 -42.96 23.49 42.47
CA LEU A 866 -43.70 23.91 41.30
C LEU A 866 -45.05 23.18 41.20
N LEU A 867 -45.07 21.86 41.40
CA LEU A 867 -46.28 21.05 41.40
C LEU A 867 -47.22 21.42 42.55
N SER A 868 -46.70 21.75 43.74
CA SER A 868 -47.52 22.23 44.85
C SER A 868 -48.09 23.63 44.60
N THR A 869 -47.32 24.51 43.95
CA THR A 869 -47.79 25.83 43.51
C THR A 869 -48.85 25.71 42.42
N ALA A 870 -48.62 24.89 41.39
CA ALA A 870 -49.59 24.63 40.33
C ALA A 870 -50.85 23.96 40.88
N ARG A 871 -50.71 23.02 41.81
CA ARG A 871 -51.85 22.37 42.48
C ARG A 871 -52.66 23.36 43.29
N SER A 872 -52.03 24.22 44.09
CA SER A 872 -52.73 25.24 44.89
C SER A 872 -53.42 26.28 44.02
N ALA A 873 -52.78 26.73 42.94
CA ALA A 873 -53.39 27.59 41.93
C ALA A 873 -54.58 26.91 41.25
N ASN A 874 -54.44 25.67 40.78
CA ASN A 874 -55.53 24.91 40.20
C ASN A 874 -56.66 24.64 41.22
N LEU A 875 -56.35 24.42 42.49
CA LEU A 875 -57.35 24.27 43.55
C LEU A 875 -58.11 25.58 43.77
N SER A 876 -57.42 26.73 43.76
CA SER A 876 -58.06 28.04 43.89
C SER A 876 -59.04 28.32 42.75
N ILE A 877 -58.65 27.98 41.52
CA ILE A 877 -59.50 28.04 40.32
C ILE A 877 -60.69 27.08 40.46
N LEU A 878 -60.46 25.86 40.98
CA LEU A 878 -61.51 24.87 41.21
C LEU A 878 -62.52 25.32 42.28
N THR A 879 -62.07 26.05 43.31
CA THR A 879 -62.93 26.60 44.37
C THR A 879 -63.68 27.86 43.96
N GLU A 880 -63.19 28.61 42.96
CA GLU A 880 -63.81 29.88 42.51
C GLU A 880 -64.92 29.72 41.46
N SER A 881 -65.20 28.51 40.96
CA SER A 881 -66.45 28.17 40.24
C SER A 881 -66.91 29.17 39.16
N THR A 882 -66.08 29.45 38.14
CA THR A 882 -66.55 29.53 36.75
C THR A 882 -65.43 29.05 35.83
N VAL A 883 -65.68 28.05 34.99
CA VAL A 883 -64.74 27.63 33.95
C VAL A 883 -64.65 28.76 32.93
N VAL A 884 -63.60 29.57 33.02
CA VAL A 884 -63.26 30.56 32.00
C VAL A 884 -62.21 29.93 31.10
N LEU A 885 -62.43 29.96 29.78
CA LEU A 885 -61.43 29.61 28.77
C LEU A 885 -60.15 30.42 29.06
N ASP A 886 -58.95 29.84 28.92
CA ASP A 886 -57.67 30.58 29.05
C ASP A 886 -57.59 31.66 27.96
N GLN A 887 -58.16 32.84 28.25
CA GLN A 887 -58.27 33.91 27.28
C GLN A 887 -56.88 34.50 27.05
N ARG A 888 -56.33 34.19 25.88
CA ARG A 888 -55.05 34.58 25.30
C ARG A 888 -53.84 33.78 25.78
N SER A 889 -54.06 32.55 26.24
CA SER A 889 -52.97 31.62 26.60
C SER A 889 -52.01 32.20 27.65
N VAL A 890 -52.52 33.02 28.57
CA VAL A 890 -51.71 33.78 29.54
C VAL A 890 -51.09 32.84 30.57
N LEU A 891 -51.85 31.82 30.99
CA LEU A 891 -51.35 30.79 31.90
C LEU A 891 -50.26 29.95 31.23
N LEU A 892 -50.50 29.52 29.98
CA LEU A 892 -49.54 28.74 29.21
C LEU A 892 -48.27 29.55 28.90
N SER A 893 -48.40 30.83 28.56
CA SER A 893 -47.28 31.75 28.39
C SER A 893 -46.46 31.85 29.67
N LYS A 894 -47.11 32.07 30.82
CA LYS A 894 -46.43 32.19 32.10
C LYS A 894 -45.67 30.90 32.46
N ILE A 895 -46.31 29.75 32.28
CA ILE A 895 -45.67 28.45 32.53
C ILE A 895 -44.47 28.24 31.61
N LEU A 896 -44.58 28.53 30.31
CA LEU A 896 -43.47 28.38 29.36
C LEU A 896 -42.33 29.36 29.65
N THR A 897 -42.64 30.60 30.05
CA THR A 897 -41.64 31.58 30.51
C THR A 897 -40.98 31.13 31.81
N ASP A 898 -41.72 30.55 32.75
CA ASP A 898 -41.17 29.98 33.99
C ASP A 898 -40.27 28.76 33.71
N PHE A 899 -40.52 28.03 32.63
CA PHE A 899 -39.61 26.99 32.08
C PHE A 899 -38.41 27.56 31.30
N GLY A 900 -38.25 28.89 31.23
CA GLY A 900 -37.12 29.55 30.58
C GLY A 900 -37.18 29.57 29.06
N TRP A 901 -38.36 29.38 28.46
CA TRP A 901 -38.51 29.49 27.00
C TRP A 901 -38.33 30.94 26.54
N GLU A 902 -37.65 31.12 25.42
CA GLU A 902 -37.44 32.43 24.81
C GLU A 902 -38.79 33.04 24.38
N ASN A 903 -39.03 34.29 24.73
CA ASN A 903 -40.32 34.97 24.51
C ASN A 903 -40.80 34.93 23.06
N GLY A 904 -39.88 34.90 22.08
CA GLY A 904 -40.21 34.75 20.66
C GLY A 904 -40.82 33.38 20.33
N ARG A 905 -40.28 32.29 20.87
CA ARG A 905 -40.83 30.93 20.68
C ARG A 905 -42.14 30.73 21.42
N VAL A 906 -42.29 31.35 22.58
CA VAL A 906 -43.57 31.37 23.30
C VAL A 906 -44.64 32.04 22.44
N ALA A 907 -44.33 33.18 21.80
CA ALA A 907 -45.26 33.83 20.89
C ALA A 907 -45.59 32.99 19.63
N ASP A 908 -44.61 32.26 19.06
CA ASP A 908 -44.83 31.39 17.90
C ASP A 908 -45.71 30.18 18.21
N VAL A 909 -45.48 29.50 19.34
CA VAL A 909 -46.31 28.36 19.79
C VAL A 909 -47.71 28.81 20.16
N LEU A 910 -47.84 30.03 20.70
CA LEU A 910 -49.12 30.64 21.02
C LEU A 910 -49.79 31.35 19.83
N SER A 911 -49.19 31.30 18.64
CA SER A 911 -49.76 31.91 17.45
C SER A 911 -51.05 31.22 17.01
N ALA A 912 -51.96 32.00 16.42
CA ALA A 912 -53.22 31.49 15.87
C ALA A 912 -53.01 30.37 14.83
N ILE A 913 -51.84 30.34 14.17
CA ILE A 913 -51.44 29.32 13.18
C ILE A 913 -51.25 27.95 13.83
N HIS A 914 -50.65 27.88 15.02
CA HIS A 914 -50.36 26.62 15.71
C HIS A 914 -51.51 26.15 16.62
N LEU A 915 -52.24 27.08 17.21
CA LEU A 915 -53.38 26.77 18.09
C LEU A 915 -54.71 26.60 17.34
N GLY A 916 -54.75 26.90 16.04
CA GLY A 916 -55.93 26.72 15.18
C GLY A 916 -57.13 27.59 15.55
N LEU A 917 -56.94 28.61 16.40
CA LEU A 917 -58.01 29.44 16.94
C LEU A 917 -57.82 30.90 16.49
N ASN A 918 -58.67 31.34 15.56
CA ASN A 918 -58.91 32.76 15.34
C ASN A 918 -59.78 33.26 16.49
N TRP A 919 -59.19 34.08 17.36
CA TRP A 919 -59.90 34.77 18.43
C TRP A 919 -60.88 35.74 17.76
N GLY A 920 -62.17 35.38 17.70
CA GLY A 920 -63.20 36.25 17.13
C GLY A 920 -63.26 37.59 17.87
N ASP A 921 -63.58 38.65 17.13
CA ASP A 921 -63.66 40.02 17.63
C ASP A 921 -64.55 40.12 18.88
N TYR A 922 -64.14 40.94 19.85
CA TYR A 922 -64.82 41.08 21.13
C TYR A 922 -66.15 41.81 20.94
N VAL A 923 -67.25 41.07 21.00
CA VAL A 923 -68.60 41.63 20.82
C VAL A 923 -69.20 42.05 22.15
N ALA A 924 -69.54 43.33 22.31
CA ALA A 924 -70.21 43.85 23.50
C ALA A 924 -71.57 44.47 23.15
N PRO A 925 -72.69 44.07 23.79
CA PRO A 925 -74.00 44.64 23.52
C PRO A 925 -74.05 46.12 23.97
N LEU A 926 -74.45 47.00 23.05
CA LEU A 926 -74.70 48.41 23.32
C LEU A 926 -76.03 48.78 22.67
N ALA A 927 -77.05 49.11 23.45
CA ALA A 927 -78.41 49.25 22.92
C ALA A 927 -78.56 50.38 21.90
N VAL A 928 -77.86 51.51 22.12
CA VAL A 928 -77.82 52.69 21.23
C VAL A 928 -76.48 53.38 21.45
N LEU A 929 -75.76 53.72 20.38
CA LEU A 929 -74.58 54.59 20.47
C LEU A 929 -75.04 56.03 20.78
N PRO A 930 -74.60 56.64 21.89
CA PRO A 930 -74.99 58.01 22.24
C PRO A 930 -74.61 59.01 21.13
N ALA A 931 -75.53 59.92 20.80
CA ALA A 931 -75.33 60.88 19.71
C ALA A 931 -74.11 61.79 19.99
N GLY A 932 -73.20 61.89 19.02
CA GLY A 932 -71.98 62.70 19.09
C GLY A 932 -70.70 61.95 19.51
N VAL A 933 -70.76 60.64 19.77
CA VAL A 933 -69.57 59.83 20.07
C VAL A 933 -68.92 59.31 18.78
N ASN A 934 -67.67 59.71 18.53
CA ASN A 934 -66.82 59.12 17.49
C ASN A 934 -66.05 57.93 18.06
N LEU A 935 -66.29 56.74 17.50
CA LEU A 935 -65.56 55.53 17.87
C LEU A 935 -64.17 55.51 17.19
N PRO A 936 -63.13 54.95 17.85
CA PRO A 936 -61.84 54.69 17.21
C PRO A 936 -62.01 53.75 16.00
N GLY A 937 -61.20 53.88 14.96
CA GLY A 937 -61.35 53.10 13.71
C GLY A 937 -61.21 51.57 13.85
N SER A 938 -60.82 51.07 15.01
CA SER A 938 -60.74 49.65 15.35
C SER A 938 -61.97 49.11 16.08
N ILE A 939 -63.01 49.94 16.30
CA ILE A 939 -64.25 49.55 16.96
C ILE A 939 -65.42 50.01 16.08
N THR A 940 -66.28 49.07 15.73
CA THR A 940 -67.44 49.28 14.88
C THR A 940 -68.70 49.03 15.68
N TYR A 941 -69.70 49.90 15.54
CA TYR A 941 -71.01 49.69 16.16
C TYR A 941 -72.00 49.20 15.10
N ASP A 942 -72.43 47.95 15.22
CA ASP A 942 -73.50 47.40 14.39
C ASP A 942 -74.85 47.85 14.92
N GLN A 943 -75.48 48.79 14.22
CA GLN A 943 -76.79 49.34 14.60
C GLN A 943 -77.92 48.32 14.52
N THR A 944 -77.79 47.29 13.69
CA THR A 944 -78.78 46.23 13.47
C THR A 944 -78.76 45.23 14.62
N LEU A 945 -77.56 44.85 15.05
CA LEU A 945 -77.37 43.88 16.14
C LEU A 945 -77.28 44.53 17.53
N ARG A 946 -77.19 45.87 17.60
CA ARG A 946 -77.00 46.65 18.84
C ARG A 946 -75.77 46.18 19.61
N GLN A 947 -74.65 46.04 18.91
CA GLN A 947 -73.40 45.51 19.44
C GLN A 947 -72.20 46.33 18.96
N LEU A 948 -71.21 46.50 19.81
CA LEU A 948 -69.86 46.94 19.48
C LEU A 948 -69.02 45.72 19.12
N THR A 949 -68.37 45.75 17.96
CA THR A 949 -67.41 44.75 17.47
C THR A 949 -66.04 45.39 17.27
#